data_AF-A0A087XIG1-F1
#
_entry.id   AF-A0A087XIG1-F1
#
_cell.length_a   1.000
_cell.length_b   1.000
_cell.length_c   1.000
_cell.angle_alpha   90.00
_cell.angle_beta   90.00
_cell.angle_gamma   90.00
#
_symmetry.space_group_name_H-M   'P 1'
#
loop_
_entity.id
_entity.type
_entity.pdbx_description
1 polymer ?
#
loop_
_entity_poly.entity_id
_entity_poly.type
_entity_poly.pdbx_seq_one_letter_code
_entity_poly.pdbx_strand_id
1 'polypeptide(L)'
;RTESILSFRSGVMDEVTGAQLIAESLKTQKVEYMFGIVGVPIIEVAMAAQAAGIKYVGMRNEQAACYAASAVGYITGRPGACLVVSGPGLIHALGGMANANMNCWPVLVIGGSSDRNQEAAGAFQEFPQVEACRLYSKFTARPSSLEAIPSVIEKAVRTSIYGRPGAVYVDIAGDMVNAKVEQDRVREVSCCPPPPVSLAPSAAAEEALSVLKAAKTPLVIIGKGAAYSRAEAVLTEFVEESGLPFLPTPMGKGVLPDDHPSCVAAARSRSQRALLQADVVLLLGARLNWMLHFGLPPRFNPHVKIIQVDLCAEEMGNNVKARVALLGDVGAVVSQILTCVRRDGWKYPSKTGWWSELRKKVAANAKISKALALKGTLPMNYYTVFHHISQLLPRDCIIVSEGANTMDIGRTMLNNYLPRHRLDAGTFGTMGVGLGFAIAAAAVETTRIKPQRVVCVEGDSAFGFSGMEVETMCSRYNLPVIIIVVNNNGIYSGVDADTWKEMAKMGDLTSVAPPVSLLPEARYDEVMTAFGGRGFLVRTAEELREALQLCLTDWERPSLLNVLIDPSSDRKQQGRTGPPGLPGQQGPAGWPGPPGDKGAMGFPGMLGQKGEMGPKGEPGISGNRGPTGRPGKRGKQGQKGDLGKTGPIGPAGPQGSPGHPGPPGLPAAVVAGLYMVGAKGARGPPGPPGNCGCSSLSTSPFDDYANTGSYPKVPVIFVVSNEEELERLHTDNALAFRKDQKTLYFKDVDGWLPIQTFVQFTKILQKTFPFQMTPFQSMENAPDDEGYCGDGIVQIPNGEECDDRNRVVTDGCVKCKHAYCGDGYRYEGAEECDGKDFGYQTCNSYLPGSYGFLKCTPYCVIDSTNCKFFT
;
A
#
# COMPACT_ATOMS: atom_id res chain seq x y z
N ARG A 1 -60.63 2.59 52.18
CA ARG A 1 -60.04 1.64 53.15
C ARG A 1 -58.95 0.92 52.37
N THR A 2 -57.73 1.47 52.41
CA THR A 2 -56.63 1.05 53.31
C THR A 2 -56.06 -0.30 52.87
N GLU A 3 -54.77 -0.42 52.56
CA GLU A 3 -53.65 0.40 53.04
C GLU A 3 -52.78 1.01 51.92
N SER A 4 -52.24 2.20 52.20
CA SER A 4 -51.12 2.78 51.47
C SER A 4 -49.82 2.44 52.19
N ILE A 5 -49.07 1.45 51.71
CA ILE A 5 -47.69 1.27 52.13
C ILE A 5 -46.80 2.07 51.18
N LEU A 6 -46.37 3.24 51.64
CA LEU A 6 -45.34 4.05 51.00
C LEU A 6 -44.02 3.28 51.04
N SER A 7 -43.75 2.50 49.99
CA SER A 7 -42.41 1.97 49.75
C SER A 7 -41.51 3.12 49.30
N PHE A 8 -41.01 3.88 50.28
CA PHE A 8 -39.78 4.65 50.14
C PHE A 8 -38.63 3.66 49.93
N ARG A 9 -38.53 3.11 48.71
CA ARG A 9 -37.24 2.63 48.21
C ARG A 9 -36.33 3.85 48.22
N SER A 10 -35.29 3.79 49.05
CA SER A 10 -34.14 4.69 48.93
C SER A 10 -33.69 4.67 47.47
N GLY A 11 -33.71 5.82 46.81
CA GLY A 11 -33.33 5.96 45.41
C GLY A 11 -31.84 5.75 45.21
N VAL A 12 -31.39 4.49 45.25
CA VAL A 12 -30.17 4.07 44.57
C VAL A 12 -30.50 4.18 43.10
N MET A 13 -30.05 5.27 42.48
CA MET A 13 -30.07 5.42 41.03
C MET A 13 -29.05 4.41 40.49
N ASP A 14 -29.47 3.53 39.59
CA ASP A 14 -28.57 2.56 38.98
C ASP A 14 -27.63 3.30 38.02
N GLU A 15 -26.46 3.67 38.53
CA GLU A 15 -25.37 4.27 37.76
C GLU A 15 -24.56 3.19 37.05
N VAL A 16 -24.29 3.38 35.76
CA VAL A 16 -23.42 2.52 34.94
C VAL A 16 -22.16 3.25 34.52
N THR A 17 -21.04 2.53 34.40
CA THR A 17 -19.78 3.10 33.87
C THR A 17 -19.74 3.07 32.35
N GLY A 18 -18.91 3.93 31.73
CA GLY A 18 -18.63 3.86 30.30
C GLY A 18 -18.13 2.48 29.84
N ALA A 19 -17.30 1.81 30.64
CA ALA A 19 -16.85 0.44 30.39
C ALA A 19 -18.02 -0.57 30.30
N GLN A 20 -18.97 -0.50 31.23
CA GLN A 20 -20.19 -1.34 31.20
C GLN A 20 -21.03 -1.03 29.96
N LEU A 21 -21.28 0.25 29.67
CA LEU A 21 -22.04 0.68 28.49
C LEU A 21 -21.43 0.21 27.18
N ILE A 22 -20.11 0.23 27.04
CA ILE A 22 -19.41 -0.33 25.87
C ILE A 22 -19.68 -1.82 25.75
N ALA A 23 -19.49 -2.59 26.84
CA ALA A 23 -19.69 -4.04 26.86
C ALA A 23 -21.14 -4.46 26.55
N GLU A 24 -22.12 -3.81 27.18
CA GLU A 24 -23.54 -4.06 26.96
C GLU A 24 -23.99 -3.68 25.54
N SER A 25 -23.48 -2.58 25.00
CA SER A 25 -23.72 -2.17 23.60
C SER A 25 -23.16 -3.21 22.63
N LEU A 26 -21.91 -3.66 22.81
CA LEU A 26 -21.29 -4.69 21.98
C LEU A 26 -22.07 -6.01 22.03
N LYS A 27 -22.48 -6.43 23.23
CA LYS A 27 -23.28 -7.64 23.45
C LYS A 27 -24.63 -7.54 22.74
N THR A 28 -25.30 -6.38 22.83
CA THR A 28 -26.56 -6.08 22.14
C THR A 28 -26.40 -6.11 20.62
N GLN A 29 -25.27 -5.63 20.09
CA GLN A 29 -24.94 -5.73 18.66
C GLN A 29 -24.46 -7.12 18.20
N LYS A 30 -24.48 -8.12 19.09
CA LYS A 30 -24.06 -9.52 18.86
C LYS A 30 -22.59 -9.64 18.48
N VAL A 31 -21.74 -8.84 19.13
CA VAL A 31 -20.29 -9.05 19.15
C VAL A 31 -19.97 -10.10 20.22
N GLU A 32 -19.50 -11.26 19.80
CA GLU A 32 -19.25 -12.41 20.69
C GLU A 32 -17.78 -12.59 21.08
N TYR A 33 -16.85 -12.03 20.30
CA TYR A 33 -15.40 -12.20 20.44
C TYR A 33 -14.70 -10.86 20.43
N MET A 34 -13.73 -10.69 21.33
CA MET A 34 -12.87 -9.52 21.43
C MET A 34 -11.42 -10.00 21.55
N PHE A 35 -10.54 -9.51 20.69
CA PHE A 35 -9.10 -9.78 20.73
C PHE A 35 -8.38 -8.49 21.09
N GLY A 36 -7.28 -8.52 21.81
CA GLY A 36 -6.58 -7.27 22.13
C GLY A 36 -5.39 -7.39 23.06
N ILE A 37 -4.87 -6.24 23.46
CA ILE A 37 -3.94 -6.08 24.58
C ILE A 37 -4.56 -5.09 25.57
N VAL A 38 -4.55 -5.43 26.85
CA VAL A 38 -5.03 -4.55 27.92
C VAL A 38 -3.91 -3.66 28.45
N GLY A 39 -4.30 -2.45 28.85
CA GLY A 39 -3.47 -1.44 29.49
C GLY A 39 -4.29 -0.18 29.68
N VAL A 40 -3.74 0.83 30.36
CA VAL A 40 -4.44 2.11 30.54
C VAL A 40 -4.78 2.70 29.15
N PRO A 41 -6.02 3.18 28.89
CA PRO A 41 -7.15 3.30 29.83
C PRO A 41 -8.24 2.22 29.68
N ILE A 42 -8.01 1.09 29.00
CA ILE A 42 -9.08 0.15 28.56
C ILE A 42 -9.13 -1.21 29.30
N ILE A 43 -8.47 -1.35 30.46
CA ILE A 43 -8.49 -2.60 31.24
C ILE A 43 -9.92 -2.95 31.67
N GLU A 44 -10.65 -1.95 32.15
CA GLU A 44 -12.02 -2.04 32.63
C GLU A 44 -13.00 -2.37 31.50
N VAL A 45 -12.73 -1.92 30.27
CA VAL A 45 -13.51 -2.28 29.07
C VAL A 45 -13.39 -3.77 28.76
N ALA A 46 -12.19 -4.36 28.87
CA ALA A 46 -11.99 -5.80 28.70
C ALA A 46 -12.69 -6.60 29.81
N MET A 47 -12.58 -6.16 31.07
CA MET A 47 -13.24 -6.80 32.21
C MET A 47 -14.77 -6.75 32.10
N ALA A 48 -15.33 -5.60 31.71
CA ALA A 48 -16.75 -5.44 31.45
C ALA A 48 -17.22 -6.30 30.27
N ALA A 49 -16.44 -6.40 29.19
CA ALA A 49 -16.74 -7.28 28.07
C ALA A 49 -16.80 -8.76 28.49
N GLN A 50 -15.87 -9.22 29.34
CA GLN A 50 -15.91 -10.57 29.90
C GLN A 50 -17.14 -10.78 30.81
N ALA A 51 -17.50 -9.80 31.64
CA ALA A 51 -18.69 -9.85 32.50
C ALA A 51 -20.00 -9.91 31.68
N ALA A 52 -20.08 -9.18 30.56
CA ALA A 52 -21.18 -9.27 29.59
C ALA A 52 -21.17 -10.57 28.75
N GLY A 53 -20.23 -11.49 29.01
CA GLY A 53 -20.11 -12.76 28.28
C GLY A 53 -19.63 -12.59 26.83
N ILE A 54 -18.75 -11.62 26.56
CA ILE A 54 -17.96 -11.53 25.34
C ILE A 54 -16.63 -12.27 25.59
N LYS A 55 -16.20 -13.10 24.64
CA LYS A 55 -14.97 -13.88 24.77
C LYS A 55 -13.75 -13.01 24.50
N TYR A 56 -13.11 -12.53 25.57
CA TYR A 56 -11.85 -11.80 25.49
C TYR A 56 -10.64 -12.73 25.31
N VAL A 57 -9.84 -12.47 24.29
CA VAL A 57 -8.59 -13.16 23.96
C VAL A 57 -7.45 -12.14 24.01
N GLY A 58 -6.69 -12.15 25.09
CA GLY A 58 -5.47 -11.37 25.22
C GLY A 58 -4.36 -11.93 24.33
N MET A 59 -3.87 -11.13 23.41
CA MET A 59 -2.85 -11.46 22.41
C MET A 59 -1.47 -10.94 22.86
N ARG A 60 -0.43 -11.14 22.05
CA ARG A 60 0.93 -10.61 22.25
C ARG A 60 1.29 -9.46 21.31
N ASN A 61 0.53 -9.21 20.25
CA ASN A 61 0.56 -7.97 19.48
C ASN A 61 -0.84 -7.52 19.01
N GLU A 62 -1.12 -6.21 19.05
CA GLU A 62 -2.42 -5.64 18.62
C GLU A 62 -2.68 -5.82 17.12
N GLN A 63 -1.64 -5.92 16.29
CA GLN A 63 -1.77 -6.24 14.87
C GLN A 63 -2.35 -7.66 14.70
N ALA A 64 -1.83 -8.64 15.43
CA ALA A 64 -2.32 -10.01 15.44
C ALA A 64 -3.73 -10.11 16.03
N ALA A 65 -4.05 -9.30 17.05
CA ALA A 65 -5.40 -9.15 17.57
C ALA A 65 -6.39 -8.64 16.50
N CYS A 66 -6.00 -7.61 15.74
CA CYS A 66 -6.84 -7.06 14.69
C CYS A 66 -7.01 -8.04 13.50
N TYR A 67 -5.96 -8.79 13.15
CA TYR A 67 -6.08 -9.92 12.21
C TYR A 67 -7.09 -10.95 12.73
N ALA A 68 -6.98 -11.40 13.98
CA ALA A 68 -7.90 -12.36 14.58
C ALA A 68 -9.37 -11.86 14.57
N ALA A 69 -9.60 -10.62 15.01
CA ALA A 69 -10.92 -9.98 14.99
C ALA A 69 -11.53 -9.91 13.57
N SER A 70 -10.71 -9.60 12.55
CA SER A 70 -11.15 -9.57 11.15
C SER A 70 -11.51 -10.97 10.59
N ALA A 71 -10.82 -12.02 11.03
CA ALA A 71 -11.12 -13.40 10.63
C ALA A 71 -12.44 -13.89 11.23
N VAL A 72 -12.75 -13.57 12.50
CA VAL A 72 -14.10 -13.79 13.07
C VAL A 72 -15.15 -13.05 12.23
N GLY A 73 -14.85 -11.83 11.79
CA GLY A 73 -15.66 -11.06 10.84
C GLY A 73 -16.04 -11.84 9.58
N TYR A 74 -15.06 -12.45 8.92
CA TYR A 74 -15.26 -13.24 7.70
C TYR A 74 -15.97 -14.59 7.93
N ILE A 75 -15.66 -15.29 9.03
CA ILE A 75 -16.22 -16.62 9.34
C ILE A 75 -17.69 -16.51 9.75
N THR A 76 -18.03 -15.52 10.57
CA THR A 76 -19.37 -15.37 11.17
C THR A 76 -20.28 -14.44 10.37
N GLY A 77 -19.76 -13.36 9.76
CA GLY A 77 -20.56 -12.27 9.18
C GLY A 77 -21.01 -11.21 10.20
N ARG A 78 -20.53 -11.26 11.44
CA ARG A 78 -20.61 -10.21 12.45
C ARG A 78 -19.17 -9.81 12.84
N PRO A 79 -18.87 -8.52 13.10
CA PRO A 79 -17.50 -8.11 13.37
C PRO A 79 -16.99 -8.75 14.67
N GLY A 80 -15.76 -9.27 14.64
CA GLY A 80 -14.97 -9.40 15.87
C GLY A 80 -14.54 -8.01 16.36
N ALA A 81 -14.45 -7.83 17.66
CA ALA A 81 -13.86 -6.63 18.24
C ALA A 81 -12.33 -6.76 18.36
N CYS A 82 -11.61 -5.67 18.11
CA CYS A 82 -10.22 -5.51 18.48
C CYS A 82 -10.11 -4.40 19.52
N LEU A 83 -9.62 -4.69 20.73
CA LEU A 83 -9.43 -3.70 21.79
C LEU A 83 -7.95 -3.32 21.89
N VAL A 84 -7.65 -2.02 21.90
CA VAL A 84 -6.28 -1.50 21.92
C VAL A 84 -6.12 -0.31 22.87
N VAL A 85 -4.92 -0.18 23.43
CA VAL A 85 -4.51 1.00 24.21
C VAL A 85 -4.26 2.20 23.28
N SER A 86 -4.12 3.37 23.90
CA SER A 86 -3.79 4.65 23.25
C SER A 86 -2.49 4.63 22.45
N GLY A 87 -2.40 5.51 21.44
CA GLY A 87 -1.21 5.82 20.66
C GLY A 87 -0.58 4.57 20.01
N PRO A 88 0.57 4.07 20.51
CA PRO A 88 1.24 2.89 19.96
C PRO A 88 0.34 1.66 19.78
N GLY A 89 -0.60 1.39 20.70
CA GLY A 89 -1.48 0.21 20.59
C GLY A 89 -2.40 0.27 19.36
N LEU A 90 -2.92 1.46 19.07
CA LEU A 90 -3.67 1.72 17.85
C LEU A 90 -2.78 1.65 16.60
N ILE A 91 -1.59 2.25 16.65
CA ILE A 91 -0.62 2.26 15.53
C ILE A 91 -0.26 0.83 15.10
N HIS A 92 -0.05 -0.10 16.04
CA HIS A 92 0.14 -1.52 15.74
C HIS A 92 -1.07 -2.14 15.01
N ALA A 93 -2.30 -1.83 15.44
CA ALA A 93 -3.53 -2.36 14.85
C ALA A 93 -3.87 -1.78 13.46
N LEU A 94 -3.31 -0.64 13.05
CA LEU A 94 -3.58 -0.04 11.71
C LEU A 94 -3.27 -1.01 10.55
N GLY A 95 -2.24 -1.86 10.68
CA GLY A 95 -1.94 -2.91 9.69
C GLY A 95 -3.06 -3.94 9.56
N GLY A 96 -3.69 -4.30 10.68
CA GLY A 96 -4.87 -5.17 10.71
C GLY A 96 -6.11 -4.50 10.10
N MET A 97 -6.35 -3.22 10.40
CA MET A 97 -7.44 -2.43 9.83
C MET A 97 -7.31 -2.32 8.30
N ALA A 98 -6.12 -1.99 7.81
CA ALA A 98 -5.80 -1.94 6.39
C ALA A 98 -6.03 -3.31 5.72
N ASN A 99 -5.55 -4.40 6.33
CA ASN A 99 -5.75 -5.76 5.83
C ASN A 99 -7.24 -6.16 5.77
N ALA A 100 -8.04 -5.80 6.80
CA ALA A 100 -9.48 -6.05 6.83
C ALA A 100 -10.23 -5.27 5.74
N ASN A 101 -9.93 -3.98 5.56
CA ASN A 101 -10.46 -3.18 4.46
C ASN A 101 -10.08 -3.74 3.09
N MET A 102 -8.80 -4.07 2.86
CA MET A 102 -8.34 -4.63 1.59
C MET A 102 -8.99 -5.98 1.29
N ASN A 103 -9.31 -6.79 2.30
CA ASN A 103 -10.04 -8.05 2.15
C ASN A 103 -11.58 -7.90 2.11
N CYS A 104 -12.11 -6.74 2.46
CA CYS A 104 -13.53 -6.43 2.64
C CYS A 104 -14.19 -7.26 3.76
N TRP A 105 -13.57 -7.28 4.95
CA TRP A 105 -14.06 -8.01 6.14
C TRP A 105 -14.49 -7.06 7.26
N PRO A 106 -15.58 -7.35 7.98
CA PRO A 106 -16.03 -6.52 9.08
C PRO A 106 -15.16 -6.69 10.32
N VAL A 107 -14.59 -5.61 10.83
CA VAL A 107 -13.89 -5.59 12.13
C VAL A 107 -14.18 -4.28 12.85
N LEU A 108 -14.44 -4.35 14.15
CA LEU A 108 -14.67 -3.19 15.01
C LEU A 108 -13.45 -2.98 15.89
N VAL A 109 -12.66 -1.96 15.61
CA VAL A 109 -11.52 -1.57 16.47
C VAL A 109 -12.00 -0.53 17.48
N ILE A 110 -11.68 -0.76 18.75
CA ILE A 110 -12.00 0.11 19.88
C ILE A 110 -10.68 0.50 20.53
N GLY A 111 -10.34 1.77 20.50
CA GLY A 111 -9.10 2.28 21.09
C GLY A 111 -9.38 3.18 22.26
N GLY A 112 -8.65 2.98 23.36
CA GLY A 112 -8.53 4.02 24.39
C GLY A 112 -7.79 5.24 23.84
N SER A 113 -8.15 6.46 24.24
CA SER A 113 -7.35 7.68 24.05
C SER A 113 -7.08 8.35 25.39
N SER A 114 -6.12 9.29 25.42
CA SER A 114 -5.87 10.17 26.55
C SER A 114 -7.14 10.95 26.94
N ASP A 115 -7.22 11.42 28.19
CA ASP A 115 -8.38 12.17 28.68
C ASP A 115 -8.62 13.46 27.88
N ARG A 116 -9.88 13.81 27.63
CA ARG A 116 -10.28 14.96 26.78
C ARG A 116 -9.79 16.32 27.30
N ASN A 117 -9.46 16.42 28.59
CA ASN A 117 -8.90 17.63 29.21
C ASN A 117 -7.37 17.71 29.15
N GLN A 118 -6.69 16.72 28.55
CA GLN A 118 -5.23 16.68 28.36
C GLN A 118 -4.83 16.81 26.88
N GLU A 119 -5.78 17.01 25.96
CA GLU A 119 -5.51 17.16 24.53
C GLU A 119 -4.66 18.40 24.23
N ALA A 120 -3.72 18.26 23.30
CA ALA A 120 -2.64 19.19 22.97
C ALA A 120 -1.65 19.50 24.11
N ALA A 121 -1.70 18.78 25.24
CA ALA A 121 -0.79 18.98 26.38
C ALA A 121 0.47 18.09 26.35
N GLY A 122 0.57 17.14 25.43
CA GLY A 122 1.62 16.11 25.44
C GLY A 122 1.28 14.97 26.40
N ALA A 123 0.02 14.55 26.41
CA ALA A 123 -0.52 13.57 27.35
C ALA A 123 0.11 12.16 27.15
N PHE A 124 -0.07 11.29 28.14
CA PHE A 124 0.42 9.92 28.04
C PHE A 124 -0.23 9.21 26.83
N GLN A 125 0.62 8.74 25.91
CA GLN A 125 0.23 8.11 24.65
C GLN A 125 -0.71 8.97 23.76
N GLU A 126 -0.62 10.29 23.85
CA GLU A 126 -1.41 11.20 23.01
C GLU A 126 -1.14 10.98 21.51
N PHE A 127 -2.21 10.84 20.73
CA PHE A 127 -2.15 10.64 19.28
C PHE A 127 -3.49 11.07 18.64
N PRO A 128 -3.51 11.70 17.44
CA PRO A 128 -4.75 12.05 16.74
C PRO A 128 -5.41 10.81 16.12
N GLN A 129 -5.96 9.97 16.98
CA GLN A 129 -6.41 8.60 16.68
C GLN A 129 -7.53 8.57 15.62
N VAL A 130 -8.51 9.47 15.76
CA VAL A 130 -9.64 9.59 14.83
C VAL A 130 -9.15 9.99 13.45
N GLU A 131 -8.32 11.04 13.34
CA GLU A 131 -7.76 11.52 12.08
C GLU A 131 -6.94 10.43 11.38
N ALA A 132 -6.06 9.75 12.12
CA ALA A 132 -5.21 8.67 11.60
C ALA A 132 -6.03 7.47 11.07
N CYS A 133 -7.12 7.10 11.76
CA CYS A 133 -7.96 5.97 11.37
C CYS A 133 -8.85 6.21 10.14
N ARG A 134 -9.07 7.47 9.71
CA ARG A 134 -9.94 7.78 8.54
C ARG A 134 -9.48 7.11 7.24
N LEU A 135 -8.18 6.91 7.05
CA LEU A 135 -7.63 6.21 5.87
C LEU A 135 -7.80 4.69 5.93
N TYR A 136 -7.98 4.13 7.12
CA TYR A 136 -7.96 2.68 7.38
C TYR A 136 -9.32 2.13 7.83
N SER A 137 -10.39 2.92 7.77
CA SER A 137 -11.73 2.53 8.22
C SER A 137 -12.85 3.15 7.37
N LYS A 138 -14.01 2.48 7.32
CA LYS A 138 -15.25 2.99 6.69
C LYS A 138 -16.01 3.99 7.55
N PHE A 139 -15.75 3.96 8.86
CA PHE A 139 -16.35 4.83 9.86
C PHE A 139 -15.39 5.01 11.02
N THR A 140 -15.32 6.23 11.52
CA THR A 140 -14.40 6.65 12.57
C THR A 140 -15.13 7.66 13.45
N ALA A 141 -15.21 7.44 14.76
CA ALA A 141 -15.83 8.39 15.67
C ALA A 141 -15.34 8.25 17.11
N ARG A 142 -15.33 9.37 17.84
CA ARG A 142 -15.36 9.41 19.30
C ARG A 142 -16.79 9.74 19.75
N PRO A 143 -17.40 9.02 20.72
CA PRO A 143 -18.66 9.44 21.33
C PRO A 143 -18.50 10.76 22.08
N SER A 144 -19.46 11.67 21.95
CA SER A 144 -19.41 12.99 22.62
C SER A 144 -19.63 12.91 24.14
N SER A 145 -20.36 11.89 24.59
CA SER A 145 -20.73 11.63 25.98
C SER A 145 -21.04 10.14 26.18
N LEU A 146 -21.33 9.72 27.41
CA LEU A 146 -21.62 8.32 27.74
C LEU A 146 -22.93 7.83 27.10
N GLU A 147 -23.96 8.68 27.07
CA GLU A 147 -25.26 8.41 26.46
C GLU A 147 -25.17 8.19 24.94
N ALA A 148 -24.12 8.70 24.30
CA ALA A 148 -23.86 8.51 22.87
C ALA A 148 -23.23 7.14 22.54
N ILE A 149 -22.61 6.45 23.51
CA ILE A 149 -21.86 5.20 23.31
C ILE A 149 -22.69 4.12 22.58
N PRO A 150 -23.92 3.78 22.99
CA PRO A 150 -24.70 2.74 22.31
C PRO A 150 -25.04 3.07 20.86
N SER A 151 -25.31 4.35 20.58
CA SER A 151 -25.63 4.83 19.23
C SER A 151 -24.39 4.82 18.32
N VAL A 152 -23.20 5.14 18.84
CA VAL A 152 -21.94 5.08 18.08
C VAL A 152 -21.53 3.63 17.82
N ILE A 153 -21.66 2.73 18.80
CA ILE A 153 -21.34 1.31 18.64
C ILE A 153 -22.28 0.62 17.65
N GLU A 154 -23.60 0.89 17.70
CA GLU A 154 -24.54 0.38 16.69
C GLU A 154 -24.19 0.88 15.29
N LYS A 155 -23.93 2.19 15.13
CA LYS A 155 -23.52 2.77 13.85
C LYS A 155 -22.22 2.16 13.33
N ALA A 156 -21.23 1.93 14.21
CA ALA A 156 -19.98 1.29 13.85
C ALA A 156 -20.20 -0.17 13.38
N VAL A 157 -20.91 -1.00 14.16
CA VAL A 157 -21.21 -2.38 13.76
C VAL A 157 -21.99 -2.41 12.45
N ARG A 158 -23.03 -1.59 12.31
CA ARG A 158 -23.81 -1.44 11.07
C ARG A 158 -22.91 -1.09 9.89
N THR A 159 -22.08 -0.05 9.98
CA THR A 159 -21.18 0.36 8.89
C THR A 159 -20.09 -0.67 8.60
N SER A 160 -19.66 -1.49 9.57
CA SER A 160 -18.70 -2.58 9.30
C SER A 160 -19.27 -3.65 8.37
N ILE A 161 -20.57 -3.99 8.48
CA ILE A 161 -21.22 -5.07 7.71
C ILE A 161 -22.12 -4.60 6.54
N TYR A 162 -22.52 -3.33 6.48
CA TYR A 162 -23.41 -2.81 5.41
C TYR A 162 -22.65 -2.43 4.13
N GLY A 163 -23.20 -2.79 2.97
CA GLY A 163 -22.52 -2.67 1.68
C GLY A 163 -21.27 -3.56 1.62
N ARG A 164 -20.23 -3.13 0.88
CA ARG A 164 -18.91 -3.78 0.93
C ARG A 164 -18.35 -3.73 2.38
N PRO A 165 -18.14 -4.87 3.07
CA PRO A 165 -17.74 -4.84 4.49
C PRO A 165 -16.33 -4.28 4.68
N GLY A 166 -15.99 -3.86 5.91
CA GLY A 166 -14.67 -3.31 6.22
C GLY A 166 -14.46 -2.96 7.70
N ALA A 167 -13.29 -2.43 8.00
CA ALA A 167 -12.92 -1.96 9.33
C ALA A 167 -13.69 -0.70 9.72
N VAL A 168 -13.99 -0.56 11.00
CA VAL A 168 -14.50 0.66 11.64
C VAL A 168 -13.71 0.91 12.93
N TYR A 169 -13.62 2.17 13.35
CA TYR A 169 -12.93 2.58 14.57
C TYR A 169 -13.82 3.41 15.49
N VAL A 170 -13.79 3.08 16.78
CA VAL A 170 -14.41 3.87 17.85
C VAL A 170 -13.33 4.24 18.86
N ASP A 171 -13.15 5.55 19.06
CA ASP A 171 -12.24 6.12 20.05
C ASP A 171 -12.98 6.33 21.37
N ILE A 172 -12.38 5.92 22.49
CA ILE A 172 -12.93 6.08 23.85
C ILE A 172 -11.88 6.78 24.71
N ALA A 173 -12.12 8.03 25.09
CA ALA A 173 -11.21 8.77 25.98
C ALA A 173 -11.19 8.18 27.39
N GLY A 174 -10.02 8.23 28.05
CA GLY A 174 -9.80 7.62 29.37
C GLY A 174 -10.78 8.11 30.44
N ASP A 175 -11.03 9.42 30.47
CA ASP A 175 -12.03 10.06 31.34
C ASP A 175 -13.45 9.50 31.15
N MET A 176 -13.77 8.94 29.98
CA MET A 176 -15.07 8.32 29.70
C MET A 176 -15.16 6.85 30.13
N VAL A 177 -14.05 6.13 30.33
CA VAL A 177 -14.09 4.68 30.65
C VAL A 177 -14.68 4.43 32.03
N ASN A 178 -14.20 5.17 33.03
CA ASN A 178 -14.60 5.03 34.43
C ASN A 178 -15.60 6.10 34.92
N ALA A 179 -15.92 7.10 34.09
CA ALA A 179 -17.05 7.99 34.35
C ALA A 179 -18.38 7.22 34.36
N LYS A 180 -19.35 7.77 35.09
CA LYS A 180 -20.67 7.18 35.29
C LYS A 180 -21.79 8.02 34.68
N VAL A 181 -22.92 7.37 34.40
CA VAL A 181 -24.19 8.02 34.06
C VAL A 181 -25.36 7.23 34.67
N GLU A 182 -26.46 7.93 34.99
CA GLU A 182 -27.74 7.32 35.37
C GLU A 182 -28.30 6.50 34.18
N GLN A 183 -28.64 5.23 34.39
CA GLN A 183 -29.11 4.34 33.32
C GLN A 183 -30.33 4.89 32.56
N ASP A 184 -31.25 5.58 33.25
CA ASP A 184 -32.45 6.20 32.65
C ASP A 184 -32.15 7.31 31.61
N ARG A 185 -30.92 7.86 31.61
CA ARG A 185 -30.48 8.84 30.57
C ARG A 185 -29.93 8.15 29.33
N VAL A 186 -29.52 6.89 29.45
CA VAL A 186 -28.92 6.14 28.35
C VAL A 186 -30.02 5.58 27.47
N ARG A 187 -30.09 6.06 26.23
CA ARG A 187 -31.04 5.54 25.25
C ARG A 187 -30.72 4.09 24.92
N GLU A 188 -31.71 3.20 25.11
CA GLU A 188 -31.64 1.83 24.60
C GLU A 188 -31.52 1.81 23.07
N VAL A 189 -30.52 1.07 22.56
CA VAL A 189 -30.25 0.94 21.12
C VAL A 189 -30.23 -0.54 20.74
N SER A 190 -31.24 -0.95 19.98
CA SER A 190 -31.44 -2.35 19.58
C SER A 190 -30.36 -2.86 18.61
N CYS A 191 -30.27 -4.19 18.51
CA CYS A 191 -29.34 -4.87 17.59
C CYS A 191 -29.59 -4.46 16.13
N CYS A 192 -28.54 -4.03 15.43
CA CYS A 192 -28.64 -3.63 14.03
C CYS A 192 -29.16 -4.80 13.17
N PRO A 193 -30.15 -4.57 12.28
CA PRO A 193 -30.67 -5.63 11.41
C PRO A 193 -29.59 -6.12 10.43
N PRO A 194 -29.72 -7.33 9.86
CA PRO A 194 -28.80 -7.82 8.83
C PRO A 194 -28.75 -6.86 7.63
N PRO A 195 -27.62 -6.81 6.89
CA PRO A 195 -27.50 -5.98 5.68
C PRO A 195 -28.64 -6.24 4.68
N PRO A 196 -29.27 -5.19 4.12
CA PRO A 196 -30.27 -5.34 3.07
C PRO A 196 -29.70 -6.07 1.84
N VAL A 197 -30.36 -7.17 1.46
CA VAL A 197 -30.00 -7.97 0.28
C VAL A 197 -30.45 -7.23 -0.98
N SER A 198 -29.51 -6.91 -1.86
CA SER A 198 -29.78 -6.21 -3.12
C SER A 198 -29.82 -7.18 -4.31
N LEU A 199 -30.68 -6.88 -5.28
CA LEU A 199 -30.88 -7.65 -6.52
C LEU A 199 -30.44 -6.82 -7.73
N ALA A 200 -29.92 -7.50 -8.75
CA ALA A 200 -29.63 -6.86 -10.02
C ALA A 200 -30.93 -6.64 -10.83
N PRO A 201 -30.98 -5.67 -11.77
CA PRO A 201 -32.12 -5.52 -12.66
C PRO A 201 -32.36 -6.80 -13.48
N SER A 202 -33.60 -7.31 -13.51
CA SER A 202 -33.92 -8.61 -14.12
C SER A 202 -33.46 -8.72 -15.58
N ALA A 203 -33.63 -7.65 -16.38
CA ALA A 203 -33.16 -7.60 -17.77
C ALA A 203 -31.64 -7.77 -17.90
N ALA A 204 -30.84 -7.33 -16.92
CA ALA A 204 -29.40 -7.53 -16.90
C ALA A 204 -29.04 -8.99 -16.51
N ALA A 205 -29.80 -9.62 -15.61
CA ALA A 205 -29.64 -11.05 -15.31
C ALA A 205 -29.99 -11.93 -16.54
N GLU A 206 -30.99 -11.54 -17.32
CA GLU A 206 -31.33 -12.18 -18.60
C GLU A 206 -30.27 -11.92 -19.68
N GLU A 207 -29.72 -10.70 -19.78
CA GLU A 207 -28.59 -10.42 -20.67
C GLU A 207 -27.35 -11.24 -20.29
N ALA A 208 -27.04 -11.39 -19.00
CA ALA A 208 -25.97 -12.24 -18.52
C ALA A 208 -26.15 -13.71 -18.96
N LEU A 209 -27.36 -14.27 -18.84
CA LEU A 209 -27.64 -15.61 -19.35
C LEU A 209 -27.55 -15.67 -20.88
N SER A 210 -28.01 -14.66 -21.60
CA SER A 210 -27.89 -14.57 -23.07
C SER A 210 -26.42 -14.57 -23.52
N VAL A 211 -25.55 -13.81 -22.84
CA VAL A 211 -24.10 -13.78 -23.09
C VAL A 211 -23.44 -15.12 -22.75
N LEU A 212 -23.86 -15.80 -21.68
CA LEU A 212 -23.39 -17.15 -21.32
C LEU A 212 -23.85 -18.22 -22.34
N LYS A 213 -25.08 -18.14 -22.85
CA LYS A 213 -25.60 -19.02 -23.91
C LYS A 213 -24.83 -18.89 -25.22
N ALA A 214 -24.36 -17.68 -25.54
CA ALA A 214 -23.55 -17.40 -26.72
C ALA A 214 -22.05 -17.75 -26.57
N ALA A 215 -21.62 -18.18 -25.38
CA ALA A 215 -20.22 -18.48 -25.09
C ALA A 215 -19.76 -19.83 -25.65
N LYS A 216 -18.62 -19.84 -26.33
CA LYS A 216 -17.96 -21.06 -26.83
C LYS A 216 -17.10 -21.71 -25.75
N THR A 217 -16.47 -20.89 -24.91
CA THR A 217 -15.52 -21.28 -23.86
C THR A 217 -15.83 -20.55 -22.53
N PRO A 218 -17.05 -20.65 -21.98
CA PRO A 218 -17.42 -19.97 -20.75
C PRO A 218 -16.63 -20.49 -19.55
N LEU A 219 -16.39 -19.60 -18.56
CA LEU A 219 -15.79 -19.93 -17.28
C LEU A 219 -16.47 -19.15 -16.13
N VAL A 220 -16.73 -19.80 -15.00
CA VAL A 220 -17.14 -19.14 -13.75
C VAL A 220 -15.91 -18.94 -12.85
N ILE A 221 -15.75 -17.75 -12.25
CA ILE A 221 -14.70 -17.47 -11.25
C ILE A 221 -15.37 -17.11 -9.93
N ILE A 222 -15.06 -17.90 -8.88
CA ILE A 222 -15.70 -17.79 -7.56
C ILE A 222 -14.76 -17.10 -6.56
N GLY A 223 -15.23 -15.96 -6.04
CA GLY A 223 -14.52 -15.12 -5.09
C GLY A 223 -14.81 -15.44 -3.63
N LYS A 224 -13.97 -14.91 -2.71
CA LYS A 224 -14.31 -14.93 -1.28
C LYS A 224 -15.52 -14.06 -0.91
N GLY A 225 -15.95 -13.14 -1.79
CA GLY A 225 -17.22 -12.42 -1.63
C GLY A 225 -18.41 -13.38 -1.67
N ALA A 226 -18.39 -14.38 -2.56
CA ALA A 226 -19.39 -15.44 -2.61
C ALA A 226 -19.38 -16.34 -1.35
N ALA A 227 -18.21 -16.58 -0.79
CA ALA A 227 -18.05 -17.30 0.48
C ALA A 227 -18.61 -16.50 1.67
N TYR A 228 -18.44 -15.17 1.66
CA TYR A 228 -18.96 -14.28 2.69
C TYR A 228 -20.50 -14.14 2.60
N SER A 229 -21.04 -14.00 1.39
CA SER A 229 -22.49 -13.88 1.10
C SER A 229 -23.28 -15.20 1.26
N ARG A 230 -22.68 -16.24 1.86
CA ARG A 230 -23.30 -17.57 2.08
C ARG A 230 -23.84 -18.24 0.78
N ALA A 231 -23.26 -17.93 -0.38
CA ALA A 231 -23.79 -18.33 -1.68
C ALA A 231 -23.52 -19.79 -2.07
N GLU A 232 -22.84 -20.58 -1.24
CA GLU A 232 -22.44 -21.98 -1.52
C GLU A 232 -23.56 -22.87 -2.10
N ALA A 233 -24.77 -22.85 -1.53
CA ALA A 233 -25.87 -23.73 -1.95
C ALA A 233 -26.35 -23.39 -3.37
N VAL A 234 -26.75 -22.13 -3.61
CA VAL A 234 -27.25 -21.68 -4.91
C VAL A 234 -26.17 -21.71 -6.00
N LEU A 235 -24.89 -21.52 -5.64
CA LEU A 235 -23.77 -21.70 -6.57
C LEU A 235 -23.57 -23.17 -6.96
N THR A 236 -23.81 -24.11 -6.04
CA THR A 236 -23.74 -25.54 -6.34
C THR A 236 -24.85 -25.92 -7.31
N GLU A 237 -26.11 -25.56 -7.01
CA GLU A 237 -27.25 -25.73 -7.92
C GLU A 237 -26.99 -25.11 -9.29
N PHE A 238 -26.50 -23.87 -9.33
CA PHE A 238 -26.20 -23.16 -10.58
C PHE A 238 -25.12 -23.84 -11.41
N VAL A 239 -24.01 -24.31 -10.81
CA VAL A 239 -22.93 -24.98 -11.54
C VAL A 239 -23.36 -26.38 -12.01
N GLU A 240 -24.10 -27.12 -11.19
CA GLU A 240 -24.61 -28.46 -11.54
C GLU A 240 -25.67 -28.40 -12.63
N GLU A 241 -26.62 -27.47 -12.56
CA GLU A 241 -27.67 -27.28 -13.58
C GLU A 241 -27.11 -26.70 -14.87
N SER A 242 -26.31 -25.62 -14.82
CA SER A 242 -25.74 -25.01 -16.03
C SER A 242 -24.63 -25.86 -16.68
N GLY A 243 -23.96 -26.76 -15.94
CA GLY A 243 -22.87 -27.59 -16.47
C GLY A 243 -21.59 -26.81 -16.82
N LEU A 244 -21.41 -25.62 -16.24
CA LEU A 244 -20.27 -24.73 -16.50
C LEU A 244 -19.01 -25.14 -15.71
N PRO A 245 -17.79 -24.96 -16.28
CA PRO A 245 -16.55 -25.08 -15.52
C PRO A 245 -16.37 -23.89 -14.57
N PHE A 246 -15.84 -24.15 -13.37
CA PHE A 246 -15.56 -23.09 -12.38
C PHE A 246 -14.11 -23.09 -11.88
N LEU A 247 -13.64 -21.90 -11.49
CA LEU A 247 -12.30 -21.64 -10.98
C LEU A 247 -12.37 -20.83 -9.67
N PRO A 248 -12.06 -21.42 -8.51
CA PRO A 248 -11.98 -20.67 -7.28
C PRO A 248 -10.76 -19.74 -7.25
N THR A 249 -10.97 -18.53 -6.71
CA THR A 249 -9.91 -17.67 -6.16
C THR A 249 -9.32 -18.31 -4.88
N PRO A 250 -8.18 -17.84 -4.32
CA PRO A 250 -7.53 -18.51 -3.18
C PRO A 250 -8.47 -18.82 -2.01
N MET A 251 -9.16 -17.81 -1.47
CA MET A 251 -10.19 -17.98 -0.42
C MET A 251 -11.60 -18.26 -0.97
N GLY A 252 -11.75 -18.48 -2.28
CA GLY A 252 -12.97 -19.02 -2.89
C GLY A 252 -12.98 -20.55 -2.99
N LYS A 253 -11.86 -21.22 -2.64
CA LYS A 253 -11.78 -22.69 -2.52
C LYS A 253 -12.78 -23.19 -1.47
N GLY A 254 -13.43 -24.32 -1.74
CA GLY A 254 -14.44 -24.90 -0.86
C GLY A 254 -15.84 -24.27 -0.91
N VAL A 255 -16.07 -23.14 -1.61
CA VAL A 255 -17.44 -22.63 -1.85
C VAL A 255 -18.28 -23.64 -2.64
N LEU A 256 -17.65 -24.24 -3.65
CA LEU A 256 -17.91 -25.60 -4.07
C LEU A 256 -16.67 -26.45 -3.69
N PRO A 257 -16.81 -27.75 -3.45
CA PRO A 257 -15.67 -28.62 -3.15
C PRO A 257 -14.60 -28.59 -4.25
N ASP A 258 -13.32 -28.51 -3.88
CA ASP A 258 -12.22 -28.47 -4.85
C ASP A 258 -12.09 -29.74 -5.72
N ASP A 259 -12.66 -30.87 -5.27
CA ASP A 259 -12.76 -32.13 -6.02
C ASP A 259 -14.05 -32.30 -6.84
N HIS A 260 -14.93 -31.28 -6.86
CA HIS A 260 -16.14 -31.28 -7.69
C HIS A 260 -15.80 -31.45 -9.19
N PRO A 261 -16.52 -32.28 -9.98
CA PRO A 261 -16.15 -32.59 -11.37
C PRO A 261 -16.02 -31.39 -12.32
N SER A 262 -16.67 -30.26 -12.00
CA SER A 262 -16.57 -29.01 -12.77
C SER A 262 -15.43 -28.08 -12.35
N CYS A 263 -14.65 -28.42 -11.31
CA CYS A 263 -13.55 -27.60 -10.83
C CYS A 263 -12.37 -27.67 -11.81
N VAL A 264 -11.92 -26.50 -12.30
CA VAL A 264 -10.75 -26.39 -13.21
C VAL A 264 -9.59 -25.62 -12.58
N ALA A 265 -9.54 -25.52 -11.24
CA ALA A 265 -8.45 -24.88 -10.49
C ALA A 265 -7.05 -25.35 -10.94
N ALA A 266 -6.88 -26.65 -11.16
CA ALA A 266 -5.62 -27.24 -11.60
C ALA A 266 -5.17 -26.79 -13.01
N ALA A 267 -6.05 -26.21 -13.83
CA ALA A 267 -5.71 -25.69 -15.17
C ALA A 267 -5.17 -24.23 -15.17
N ARG A 268 -5.06 -23.57 -14.00
CA ARG A 268 -4.67 -22.14 -13.84
C ARG A 268 -3.20 -21.80 -14.11
N SER A 269 -2.33 -22.75 -14.49
CA SER A 269 -0.88 -22.52 -14.63
C SER A 269 -0.49 -21.80 -15.95
N ARG A 270 0.71 -21.18 -16.01
CA ARG A 270 1.15 -20.16 -16.99
C ARG A 270 0.77 -20.37 -18.46
N SER A 271 0.70 -21.61 -18.94
CA SER A 271 0.02 -21.96 -20.20
C SER A 271 -1.50 -21.86 -19.98
N GLN A 272 -2.01 -20.64 -19.75
CA GLN A 272 -3.16 -20.37 -18.87
C GLN A 272 -4.53 -20.59 -19.51
N ARG A 273 -4.69 -21.77 -20.10
CA ARG A 273 -5.73 -22.16 -21.05
C ARG A 273 -7.14 -21.85 -20.58
N ALA A 274 -7.42 -22.02 -19.29
CA ALA A 274 -8.71 -21.67 -18.68
C ALA A 274 -9.06 -20.16 -18.80
N LEU A 275 -8.10 -19.25 -18.60
CA LEU A 275 -8.32 -17.79 -18.65
C LEU A 275 -8.02 -17.19 -20.03
N LEU A 276 -7.02 -17.74 -20.71
CA LEU A 276 -6.53 -17.27 -22.01
C LEU A 276 -7.39 -17.74 -23.19
N GLN A 277 -8.14 -18.84 -23.06
CA GLN A 277 -9.09 -19.29 -24.08
C GLN A 277 -10.56 -19.00 -23.73
N ALA A 278 -10.86 -18.48 -22.54
CA ALA A 278 -12.23 -18.10 -22.20
C ALA A 278 -12.70 -16.92 -23.06
N ASP A 279 -13.90 -17.02 -23.63
CA ASP A 279 -14.54 -15.92 -24.36
C ASP A 279 -15.56 -15.16 -23.50
N VAL A 280 -16.13 -15.83 -22.49
CA VAL A 280 -16.99 -15.24 -21.45
C VAL A 280 -16.52 -15.69 -20.07
N VAL A 281 -16.37 -14.75 -19.14
CA VAL A 281 -16.06 -15.01 -17.73
C VAL A 281 -17.15 -14.44 -16.84
N LEU A 282 -17.81 -15.29 -16.05
CA LEU A 282 -18.74 -14.89 -15.00
C LEU A 282 -17.97 -14.77 -13.68
N LEU A 283 -17.84 -13.55 -13.16
CA LEU A 283 -17.03 -13.19 -12.00
C LEU A 283 -17.94 -12.93 -10.79
N LEU A 284 -17.87 -13.79 -9.77
CA LEU A 284 -18.83 -13.83 -8.67
C LEU A 284 -18.16 -13.50 -7.33
N GLY A 285 -18.38 -12.27 -6.80
CA GLY A 285 -17.78 -11.82 -5.54
C GLY A 285 -16.25 -11.76 -5.57
N ALA A 286 -15.67 -11.52 -6.74
CA ALA A 286 -14.24 -11.50 -7.02
C ALA A 286 -13.87 -10.22 -7.78
N ARG A 287 -12.66 -9.73 -7.54
CA ARG A 287 -12.13 -8.49 -8.14
C ARG A 287 -11.06 -8.82 -9.18
N LEU A 288 -11.08 -8.14 -10.33
CA LEU A 288 -10.03 -8.24 -11.36
C LEU A 288 -8.79 -7.45 -10.92
N ASN A 289 -8.11 -7.92 -9.88
CA ASN A 289 -6.88 -7.35 -9.35
C ASN A 289 -5.67 -8.24 -9.67
N TRP A 290 -4.53 -8.00 -9.01
CA TRP A 290 -3.27 -8.72 -9.24
C TRP A 290 -3.39 -10.25 -9.17
N MET A 291 -4.25 -10.81 -8.30
CA MET A 291 -4.48 -12.27 -8.19
C MET A 291 -5.12 -12.87 -9.44
N LEU A 292 -5.87 -12.06 -10.20
CA LEU A 292 -6.47 -12.39 -11.49
C LEU A 292 -5.80 -11.58 -12.62
N HIS A 293 -4.56 -11.15 -12.43
CA HIS A 293 -3.76 -10.44 -13.44
C HIS A 293 -4.50 -9.28 -14.12
N PHE A 294 -5.32 -8.56 -13.35
CA PHE A 294 -6.17 -7.44 -13.77
C PHE A 294 -7.21 -7.78 -14.87
N GLY A 295 -7.41 -9.07 -15.19
CA GLY A 295 -8.20 -9.49 -16.34
C GLY A 295 -7.51 -9.29 -17.70
N LEU A 296 -6.21 -9.00 -17.73
CA LEU A 296 -5.49 -8.53 -18.92
C LEU A 296 -4.63 -9.61 -19.62
N PRO A 297 -4.29 -9.42 -20.90
CA PRO A 297 -3.25 -10.20 -21.59
C PRO A 297 -1.87 -10.09 -20.90
N PRO A 298 -0.95 -11.06 -21.08
CA PRO A 298 -1.08 -12.32 -21.84
C PRO A 298 -1.74 -13.45 -21.01
N ARG A 299 -2.48 -13.10 -19.95
CA ARG A 299 -3.03 -14.04 -18.96
C ARG A 299 -4.50 -14.37 -19.25
N PHE A 300 -5.25 -13.35 -19.66
CA PHE A 300 -6.60 -13.45 -20.18
C PHE A 300 -6.62 -13.30 -21.71
N ASN A 301 -7.70 -13.75 -22.33
CA ASN A 301 -8.03 -13.47 -23.72
C ASN A 301 -8.21 -11.94 -23.92
N PRO A 302 -7.53 -11.29 -24.89
CA PRO A 302 -7.70 -9.86 -25.18
C PRO A 302 -9.14 -9.41 -25.51
N HIS A 303 -10.02 -10.36 -25.86
CA HIS A 303 -11.41 -10.10 -26.20
C HIS A 303 -12.40 -10.82 -25.25
N VAL A 304 -11.98 -11.10 -24.01
CA VAL A 304 -12.84 -11.70 -22.99
C VAL A 304 -14.02 -10.78 -22.65
N LYS A 305 -15.23 -11.34 -22.57
CA LYS A 305 -16.42 -10.65 -22.08
C LYS A 305 -16.59 -10.95 -20.59
N ILE A 306 -16.45 -9.94 -19.74
CA ILE A 306 -16.67 -10.08 -18.30
C ILE A 306 -18.15 -9.85 -17.97
N ILE A 307 -18.76 -10.79 -17.25
CA ILE A 307 -20.01 -10.56 -16.51
C ILE A 307 -19.61 -10.45 -15.04
N GLN A 308 -19.92 -9.34 -14.38
CA GLN A 308 -19.41 -9.05 -13.04
C GLN A 308 -20.54 -8.89 -12.02
N VAL A 309 -20.50 -9.70 -10.95
CA VAL A 309 -21.37 -9.60 -9.78
C VAL A 309 -20.54 -9.16 -8.57
N ASP A 310 -20.78 -7.93 -8.09
CA ASP A 310 -20.18 -7.35 -6.88
C ASP A 310 -21.21 -6.43 -6.20
N LEU A 311 -20.99 -6.16 -4.91
CA LEU A 311 -21.86 -5.33 -4.07
C LEU A 311 -21.46 -3.83 -4.10
N CYS A 312 -20.34 -3.51 -4.77
CA CYS A 312 -19.76 -2.18 -4.91
C CYS A 312 -19.77 -1.79 -6.39
N ALA A 313 -20.42 -0.66 -6.72
CA ALA A 313 -20.58 -0.19 -8.09
C ALA A 313 -19.25 0.29 -8.68
N GLU A 314 -18.38 0.85 -7.85
CA GLU A 314 -17.06 1.39 -8.19
C GLU A 314 -16.07 0.30 -8.64
N GLU A 315 -16.35 -0.97 -8.34
CA GLU A 315 -15.58 -2.11 -8.83
C GLU A 315 -15.93 -2.50 -10.28
N MET A 316 -17.07 -2.04 -10.79
CA MET A 316 -17.64 -2.53 -12.04
C MET A 316 -16.93 -1.92 -13.25
N GLY A 317 -16.22 -2.77 -13.99
CA GLY A 317 -15.40 -2.30 -15.11
C GLY A 317 -14.04 -1.69 -14.73
N ASN A 318 -13.71 -1.63 -13.43
CA ASN A 318 -12.51 -0.99 -12.84
C ASN A 318 -11.19 -1.31 -13.56
N ASN A 319 -11.00 -2.55 -14.02
CA ASN A 319 -9.78 -2.97 -14.75
C ASN A 319 -10.08 -3.45 -16.19
N VAL A 320 -11.21 -4.14 -16.40
CA VAL A 320 -11.71 -4.54 -17.72
C VAL A 320 -13.20 -4.24 -17.76
N LYS A 321 -13.64 -3.48 -18.76
CA LYS A 321 -15.05 -3.09 -18.94
C LYS A 321 -15.97 -4.32 -18.90
N ALA A 322 -16.86 -4.37 -17.92
CA ALA A 322 -17.88 -5.41 -17.85
C ALA A 322 -18.79 -5.32 -19.07
N ARG A 323 -19.05 -6.47 -19.72
CA ARG A 323 -20.09 -6.58 -20.77
C ARG A 323 -21.48 -6.56 -20.15
N VAL A 324 -21.65 -7.16 -18.97
CA VAL A 324 -22.86 -7.05 -18.14
C VAL A 324 -22.42 -6.82 -16.70
N ALA A 325 -22.94 -5.77 -16.06
CA ALA A 325 -22.65 -5.41 -14.68
C ALA A 325 -23.90 -5.66 -13.82
N LEU A 326 -23.73 -6.41 -12.73
CA LEU A 326 -24.82 -6.91 -11.89
C LEU A 326 -24.57 -6.48 -10.45
N LEU A 327 -25.14 -5.34 -10.07
CA LEU A 327 -25.05 -4.79 -8.72
C LEU A 327 -26.04 -5.53 -7.81
N GLY A 328 -25.52 -6.22 -6.80
CA GLY A 328 -26.34 -6.95 -5.83
C GLY A 328 -25.53 -7.87 -4.93
N ASP A 329 -26.24 -8.59 -4.07
CA ASP A 329 -25.66 -9.71 -3.33
C ASP A 329 -25.35 -10.89 -4.29
N VAL A 330 -24.22 -11.57 -4.07
CA VAL A 330 -23.76 -12.63 -4.98
C VAL A 330 -24.69 -13.85 -4.95
N GLY A 331 -25.23 -14.23 -3.78
CA GLY A 331 -26.19 -15.32 -3.69
C GLY A 331 -27.52 -14.95 -4.33
N ALA A 332 -28.02 -13.76 -4.04
CA ALA A 332 -29.31 -13.28 -4.56
C ALA A 332 -29.29 -13.09 -6.10
N VAL A 333 -28.22 -12.53 -6.65
CA VAL A 333 -28.07 -12.38 -8.12
C VAL A 333 -27.87 -13.73 -8.81
N VAL A 334 -27.15 -14.68 -8.20
CA VAL A 334 -27.04 -16.04 -8.74
C VAL A 334 -28.40 -16.75 -8.73
N SER A 335 -29.25 -16.53 -7.71
CA SER A 335 -30.65 -17.00 -7.74
C SER A 335 -31.43 -16.46 -8.93
N GLN A 336 -31.30 -15.16 -9.27
CA GLN A 336 -31.95 -14.58 -10.45
C GLN A 336 -31.50 -15.25 -11.75
N ILE A 337 -30.19 -15.44 -11.93
CA ILE A 337 -29.62 -16.09 -13.12
C ILE A 337 -30.09 -17.56 -13.18
N LEU A 338 -30.07 -18.28 -12.05
CA LEU A 338 -30.52 -19.67 -11.94
C LEU A 338 -32.01 -19.83 -12.26
N THR A 339 -32.88 -18.90 -11.84
CA THR A 339 -34.29 -18.88 -12.25
C THR A 339 -34.43 -18.77 -13.78
N CYS A 340 -33.59 -17.95 -14.44
CA CYS A 340 -33.57 -17.85 -15.89
C CYS A 340 -33.01 -19.13 -16.56
N VAL A 341 -31.98 -19.76 -15.99
CA VAL A 341 -31.43 -21.05 -16.46
C VAL A 341 -32.50 -22.14 -16.44
N ARG A 342 -33.24 -22.25 -15.31
CA ARG A 342 -34.35 -23.20 -15.11
C ARG A 342 -35.50 -22.97 -16.08
N ARG A 343 -35.97 -21.73 -16.20
CA ARG A 343 -37.03 -21.31 -17.14
C ARG A 343 -36.69 -21.68 -18.58
N ASP A 344 -35.44 -21.44 -18.97
CA ASP A 344 -34.99 -21.61 -20.36
C ASP A 344 -34.44 -23.01 -20.66
N GLY A 345 -34.47 -23.93 -19.68
CA GLY A 345 -33.98 -25.32 -19.80
C GLY A 345 -32.50 -25.46 -20.19
N TRP A 346 -31.67 -24.44 -19.92
CA TRP A 346 -30.34 -24.34 -20.52
C TRP A 346 -29.25 -25.09 -19.76
N LYS A 347 -28.44 -25.86 -20.49
CA LYS A 347 -27.23 -26.53 -19.97
C LYS A 347 -26.09 -26.47 -21.00
N TYR A 348 -24.91 -26.05 -20.55
CA TYR A 348 -23.70 -26.07 -21.37
C TYR A 348 -23.23 -27.52 -21.63
N PRO A 349 -23.03 -27.96 -22.90
CA PRO A 349 -22.82 -29.38 -23.18
C PRO A 349 -21.50 -29.94 -22.63
N SER A 350 -21.57 -31.06 -21.90
CA SER A 350 -20.40 -31.70 -21.25
C SER A 350 -19.38 -32.35 -22.21
N LYS A 351 -19.70 -32.42 -23.51
CA LYS A 351 -18.91 -33.02 -24.60
C LYS A 351 -18.32 -31.97 -25.57
N THR A 352 -18.13 -30.72 -25.16
CA THR A 352 -17.44 -29.71 -25.99
C THR A 352 -15.93 -29.92 -26.07
N GLY A 353 -15.30 -29.38 -27.12
CA GLY A 353 -13.84 -29.30 -27.21
C GLY A 353 -13.19 -28.52 -26.04
N TRP A 354 -13.92 -27.54 -25.49
CA TRP A 354 -13.53 -26.82 -24.27
C TRP A 354 -13.36 -27.75 -23.08
N TRP A 355 -14.39 -28.55 -22.77
CA TRP A 355 -14.35 -29.55 -21.71
C TRP A 355 -13.27 -30.60 -21.91
N SER A 356 -13.04 -31.03 -23.15
CA SER A 356 -11.97 -31.99 -23.49
C SER A 356 -10.58 -31.44 -23.13
N GLU A 357 -10.28 -30.22 -23.58
CA GLU A 357 -8.97 -29.61 -23.34
C GLU A 357 -8.77 -29.19 -21.87
N LEU A 358 -9.80 -28.69 -21.18
CA LEU A 358 -9.77 -28.43 -19.74
C LEU A 358 -9.41 -29.71 -18.95
N ARG A 359 -10.14 -30.81 -19.18
CA ARG A 359 -9.89 -32.11 -18.51
C ARG A 359 -8.49 -32.65 -18.81
N LYS A 360 -8.04 -32.55 -20.07
CA LYS A 360 -6.67 -32.91 -20.49
C LYS A 360 -5.61 -32.11 -19.74
N LYS A 361 -5.81 -30.79 -19.57
CA LYS A 361 -4.85 -29.92 -18.85
C LYS A 361 -4.85 -30.16 -17.34
N VAL A 362 -6.02 -30.41 -16.74
CA VAL A 362 -6.14 -30.84 -15.33
C VAL A 362 -5.38 -32.14 -15.09
N ALA A 363 -5.63 -33.18 -15.88
CA ALA A 363 -4.97 -34.48 -15.76
C ALA A 363 -3.44 -34.39 -15.96
N ALA A 364 -2.99 -33.62 -16.95
CA ALA A 364 -1.55 -33.40 -17.18
C ALA A 364 -0.88 -32.66 -16.01
N ASN A 365 -1.51 -31.59 -15.49
CA ASN A 365 -0.95 -30.83 -14.37
C ASN A 365 -0.96 -31.64 -13.06
N ALA A 366 -1.94 -32.54 -12.87
CA ALA A 366 -2.01 -33.49 -11.77
C ALA A 366 -0.89 -34.57 -11.86
N LYS A 367 -0.64 -35.13 -13.05
CA LYS A 367 0.48 -36.07 -13.27
C LYS A 367 1.83 -35.44 -12.89
N ILE A 368 2.06 -34.17 -13.24
CA ILE A 368 3.28 -33.44 -12.86
C ILE A 368 3.37 -33.23 -11.34
N SER A 369 2.29 -32.80 -10.67
CA SER A 369 2.29 -32.68 -9.20
C SER A 369 2.56 -34.02 -8.51
N LYS A 370 1.95 -35.12 -8.99
CA LYS A 370 2.16 -36.47 -8.44
C LYS A 370 3.60 -36.96 -8.64
N ALA A 371 4.23 -36.66 -9.78
CA ALA A 371 5.63 -37.02 -10.01
C ALA A 371 6.60 -36.31 -9.07
N LEU A 372 6.34 -35.04 -8.71
CA LEU A 372 7.14 -34.30 -7.74
C LEU A 372 6.88 -34.75 -6.30
N ALA A 373 5.62 -35.02 -5.96
CA ALA A 373 5.23 -35.53 -4.64
C ALA A 373 5.86 -36.90 -4.30
N LEU A 374 6.02 -37.77 -5.30
CA LEU A 374 6.63 -39.10 -5.15
C LEU A 374 8.17 -39.09 -5.30
N LYS A 375 8.81 -37.91 -5.35
CA LYS A 375 10.27 -37.78 -5.35
C LYS A 375 10.80 -37.96 -3.93
N GLY A 376 11.13 -39.19 -3.56
CA GLY A 376 11.73 -39.56 -2.26
C GLY A 376 13.18 -39.12 -2.09
N THR A 377 13.49 -37.84 -2.36
CA THR A 377 14.78 -37.24 -1.99
C THR A 377 14.70 -36.63 -0.60
N LEU A 378 15.79 -36.74 0.16
CA LEU A 378 16.04 -35.98 1.38
C LEU A 378 17.12 -34.91 1.11
N PRO A 379 16.99 -33.67 1.63
CA PRO A 379 15.80 -33.12 2.30
C PRO A 379 14.55 -33.14 1.42
N MET A 380 13.37 -33.14 2.05
CA MET A 380 12.09 -33.20 1.33
C MET A 380 11.87 -31.96 0.45
N ASN A 381 10.93 -32.04 -0.49
CA ASN A 381 10.47 -30.89 -1.28
C ASN A 381 9.00 -30.54 -0.95
N TYR A 382 8.58 -29.31 -1.24
CA TYR A 382 7.21 -28.83 -0.97
C TYR A 382 6.10 -29.79 -1.46
N TYR A 383 6.26 -30.44 -2.62
CA TYR A 383 5.24 -31.35 -3.16
C TYR A 383 5.12 -32.64 -2.37
N THR A 384 6.21 -33.18 -1.83
CA THR A 384 6.21 -34.37 -0.96
C THR A 384 5.56 -34.03 0.38
N VAL A 385 5.93 -32.90 1.00
CA VAL A 385 5.35 -32.42 2.26
C VAL A 385 3.84 -32.21 2.13
N PHE A 386 3.39 -31.39 1.17
CA PHE A 386 1.95 -31.16 1.00
C PHE A 386 1.18 -32.39 0.53
N HIS A 387 1.82 -33.36 -0.13
CA HIS A 387 1.17 -34.62 -0.46
C HIS A 387 0.80 -35.41 0.80
N HIS A 388 1.73 -35.63 1.72
CA HIS A 388 1.44 -36.39 2.94
C HIS A 388 0.51 -35.63 3.91
N ILE A 389 0.61 -34.30 3.98
CA ILE A 389 -0.39 -33.48 4.68
C ILE A 389 -1.78 -33.69 4.05
N SER A 390 -1.92 -33.54 2.72
CA SER A 390 -3.21 -33.68 2.02
C SER A 390 -3.86 -35.07 2.14
N GLN A 391 -3.08 -36.11 2.45
CA GLN A 391 -3.57 -37.47 2.69
C GLN A 391 -4.16 -37.66 4.10
N LEU A 392 -3.81 -36.80 5.05
CA LEU A 392 -4.15 -36.94 6.47
C LEU A 392 -5.14 -35.90 6.97
N LEU A 393 -5.22 -34.72 6.33
CA LEU A 393 -6.16 -33.66 6.73
C LEU A 393 -7.64 -34.13 6.65
N PRO A 394 -8.45 -33.90 7.70
CA PRO A 394 -9.90 -34.09 7.64
C PRO A 394 -10.54 -33.25 6.54
N ARG A 395 -11.55 -33.78 5.83
CA ARG A 395 -12.24 -33.03 4.76
C ARG A 395 -12.98 -31.78 5.26
N ASP A 396 -13.26 -31.71 6.56
CA ASP A 396 -13.93 -30.62 7.24
C ASP A 396 -12.99 -29.77 8.13
N CYS A 397 -11.67 -29.86 7.95
CA CYS A 397 -10.72 -28.97 8.63
C CYS A 397 -10.67 -27.56 8.00
N ILE A 398 -10.35 -26.57 8.84
CA ILE A 398 -10.02 -25.20 8.44
C ILE A 398 -8.51 -25.13 8.20
N ILE A 399 -8.12 -24.70 7.01
CA ILE A 399 -6.71 -24.51 6.62
C ILE A 399 -6.41 -23.02 6.60
N VAL A 400 -5.58 -22.58 7.54
CA VAL A 400 -4.89 -21.27 7.48
C VAL A 400 -3.56 -21.48 6.77
N SER A 401 -3.13 -20.58 5.89
CA SER A 401 -1.83 -20.71 5.23
C SER A 401 -1.34 -19.42 4.57
N GLU A 402 -0.14 -18.97 4.94
CA GLU A 402 0.57 -17.85 4.30
C GLU A 402 2.02 -18.22 3.89
N GLY A 403 2.91 -17.23 3.78
CA GLY A 403 4.22 -17.38 3.14
C GLY A 403 4.16 -17.35 1.60
N ALA A 404 5.33 -17.44 0.95
CA ALA A 404 5.44 -17.35 -0.50
C ALA A 404 5.19 -18.71 -1.20
N ASN A 405 6.24 -19.54 -1.31
CA ASN A 405 6.13 -20.85 -1.96
C ASN A 405 5.20 -21.81 -1.19
N THR A 406 5.17 -21.73 0.15
CA THR A 406 4.20 -22.43 1.00
C THR A 406 2.76 -22.17 0.57
N MET A 407 2.29 -20.92 0.55
CA MET A 407 0.93 -20.59 0.12
C MET A 407 0.68 -20.93 -1.35
N ASP A 408 1.61 -20.59 -2.26
CA ASP A 408 1.33 -20.63 -3.70
C ASP A 408 1.37 -22.07 -4.28
N ILE A 409 2.16 -22.96 -3.68
CA ILE A 409 2.15 -24.40 -3.92
C ILE A 409 1.05 -25.07 -3.08
N GLY A 410 0.93 -24.73 -1.80
CA GLY A 410 -0.08 -25.26 -0.86
C GLY A 410 -1.50 -25.09 -1.37
N ARG A 411 -1.87 -23.91 -1.91
CA ARG A 411 -3.18 -23.67 -2.57
C ARG A 411 -3.48 -24.63 -3.74
N THR A 412 -2.46 -25.26 -4.32
CA THR A 412 -2.54 -26.23 -5.44
C THR A 412 -2.54 -27.69 -4.97
N MET A 413 -2.09 -27.97 -3.74
CA MET A 413 -1.93 -29.34 -3.20
C MET A 413 -2.88 -29.65 -2.04
N LEU A 414 -3.27 -28.62 -1.28
CA LEU A 414 -4.23 -28.68 -0.18
C LEU A 414 -5.60 -28.25 -0.72
N ASN A 415 -6.58 -29.15 -0.61
CA ASN A 415 -7.95 -28.95 -1.08
C ASN A 415 -8.86 -28.51 0.08
N ASN A 416 -9.84 -27.67 -0.22
CA ASN A 416 -10.91 -27.32 0.70
C ASN A 416 -12.24 -27.83 0.14
N TYR A 417 -13.05 -28.43 1.02
CA TYR A 417 -14.29 -29.10 0.64
C TYR A 417 -15.54 -28.41 1.21
N LEU A 418 -15.35 -27.35 2.02
CA LEU A 418 -16.41 -26.58 2.67
C LEU A 418 -16.11 -25.06 2.61
N PRO A 419 -17.14 -24.20 2.57
CA PRO A 419 -17.00 -22.76 2.40
C PRO A 419 -16.35 -22.08 3.60
N ARG A 420 -15.52 -21.07 3.36
CA ARG A 420 -14.77 -20.29 4.39
C ARG A 420 -13.75 -21.11 5.21
N HIS A 421 -13.52 -22.39 4.86
CA HIS A 421 -12.52 -23.25 5.51
C HIS A 421 -11.08 -23.03 4.99
N ARG A 422 -10.86 -21.96 4.24
CA ARG A 422 -9.51 -21.48 3.89
C ARG A 422 -9.37 -20.02 4.28
N LEU A 423 -8.32 -19.73 5.03
CA LEU A 423 -7.84 -18.38 5.33
C LEU A 423 -6.40 -18.26 4.79
N ASP A 424 -6.08 -17.18 4.09
CA ASP A 424 -4.72 -16.91 3.60
C ASP A 424 -4.43 -15.40 3.55
N ALA A 425 -3.20 -15.03 3.18
CA ALA A 425 -2.72 -13.64 3.03
C ALA A 425 -3.61 -12.76 2.10
N GLY A 426 -4.52 -13.38 1.34
CA GLY A 426 -5.70 -12.71 0.80
C GLY A 426 -5.37 -11.67 -0.25
N THR A 427 -6.00 -10.49 -0.11
CA THR A 427 -5.94 -9.43 -1.15
C THR A 427 -4.67 -8.60 -1.06
N PHE A 428 -4.16 -8.40 0.14
CA PHE A 428 -3.07 -7.47 0.41
C PHE A 428 -1.69 -8.16 0.40
N GLY A 429 -1.66 -9.50 0.46
CA GLY A 429 -0.42 -10.28 0.48
C GLY A 429 0.31 -10.21 1.84
N THR A 430 -0.41 -9.84 2.88
CA THR A 430 0.08 -9.66 4.26
C THR A 430 0.70 -10.95 4.80
N MET A 431 1.94 -10.86 5.29
CA MET A 431 2.59 -11.90 6.09
C MET A 431 2.36 -11.61 7.58
N GLY A 432 2.26 -12.65 8.41
CA GLY A 432 1.96 -12.53 9.84
C GLY A 432 0.47 -12.61 10.19
N VAL A 433 -0.40 -12.97 9.23
CA VAL A 433 -1.83 -13.17 9.52
C VAL A 433 -2.12 -14.57 10.08
N GLY A 434 -1.22 -15.54 9.89
CA GLY A 434 -1.45 -16.96 10.10
C GLY A 434 -1.93 -17.31 11.52
N LEU A 435 -1.12 -17.05 12.54
CA LEU A 435 -1.47 -17.44 13.91
C LEU A 435 -2.67 -16.64 14.45
N GLY A 436 -2.81 -15.36 14.10
CA GLY A 436 -4.01 -14.57 14.45
C GLY A 436 -5.30 -15.14 13.84
N PHE A 437 -5.26 -15.51 12.56
CA PHE A 437 -6.38 -16.18 11.88
C PHE A 437 -6.66 -17.58 12.45
N ALA A 438 -5.63 -18.33 12.86
CA ALA A 438 -5.79 -19.66 13.45
C ALA A 438 -6.37 -19.61 14.87
N ILE A 439 -5.94 -18.63 15.69
CA ILE A 439 -6.52 -18.32 17.00
C ILE A 439 -8.01 -17.97 16.85
N ALA A 440 -8.35 -17.08 15.91
CA ALA A 440 -9.73 -16.71 15.64
C ALA A 440 -10.60 -17.90 15.19
N ALA A 441 -10.09 -18.74 14.28
CA ALA A 441 -10.78 -19.93 13.85
C ALA A 441 -11.01 -20.90 15.03
N ALA A 442 -10.00 -21.18 15.85
CA ALA A 442 -10.15 -22.08 16.99
C ALA A 442 -11.07 -21.50 18.09
N ALA A 443 -11.03 -20.19 18.34
CA ALA A 443 -11.93 -19.51 19.26
C ALA A 443 -13.41 -19.63 18.84
N VAL A 444 -13.69 -19.66 17.52
CA VAL A 444 -15.04 -19.90 16.97
C VAL A 444 -15.39 -21.39 16.95
N GLU A 445 -14.50 -22.29 16.54
CA GLU A 445 -14.80 -23.73 16.47
C GLU A 445 -15.05 -24.34 17.84
N THR A 446 -14.35 -23.90 18.90
CA THR A 446 -14.56 -24.35 20.28
C THR A 446 -15.95 -24.00 20.85
N THR A 447 -16.76 -23.22 20.14
CA THR A 447 -18.16 -22.92 20.54
C THR A 447 -19.19 -23.73 19.77
N ARG A 448 -18.78 -24.55 18.79
CA ARG A 448 -19.71 -25.32 17.96
C ARG A 448 -19.98 -26.69 18.55
N ILE A 449 -21.21 -27.17 18.32
CA ILE A 449 -21.68 -28.51 18.69
C ILE A 449 -20.79 -29.61 18.09
N LYS A 450 -20.26 -29.38 16.88
CA LYS A 450 -19.19 -30.19 16.27
C LYS A 450 -18.03 -29.26 15.92
N PRO A 451 -16.96 -29.20 16.74
CA PRO A 451 -15.78 -28.39 16.44
C PRO A 451 -14.99 -28.98 15.26
N GLN A 452 -14.37 -28.11 14.48
CA GLN A 452 -13.52 -28.48 13.34
C GLN A 452 -12.04 -28.31 13.68
N ARG A 453 -11.17 -29.13 13.08
CA ARG A 453 -9.72 -28.97 13.25
C ARG A 453 -9.23 -27.73 12.51
N VAL A 454 -8.38 -26.94 13.17
CA VAL A 454 -7.67 -25.82 12.57
C VAL A 454 -6.22 -26.23 12.34
N VAL A 455 -5.76 -26.12 11.09
CA VAL A 455 -4.37 -26.41 10.71
C VAL A 455 -3.78 -25.16 10.05
N CYS A 456 -2.65 -24.69 10.59
CA CYS A 456 -1.94 -23.48 10.16
C CYS A 456 -0.68 -23.91 9.39
N VAL A 457 -0.61 -23.63 8.09
CA VAL A 457 0.43 -24.15 7.18
C VAL A 457 1.29 -23.01 6.67
N GLU A 458 2.44 -22.85 7.32
CA GLU A 458 3.25 -21.65 7.35
C GLU A 458 4.58 -21.80 6.62
N GLY A 459 5.12 -20.71 6.09
CA GLY A 459 6.54 -20.62 5.76
C GLY A 459 7.33 -20.13 6.97
N ASP A 460 8.56 -20.60 7.15
CA ASP A 460 9.51 -20.11 8.17
C ASP A 460 9.50 -18.58 8.39
N SER A 461 9.62 -17.82 7.29
CA SER A 461 9.59 -16.36 7.30
C SER A 461 8.25 -15.78 7.75
N ALA A 462 7.13 -16.37 7.30
CA ALA A 462 5.79 -15.86 7.62
C ALA A 462 5.40 -16.14 9.08
N PHE A 463 5.73 -17.34 9.56
CA PHE A 463 5.65 -17.70 10.98
C PHE A 463 6.42 -16.68 11.85
N GLY A 464 7.59 -16.22 11.40
CA GLY A 464 8.39 -15.21 12.10
C GLY A 464 7.66 -13.90 12.44
N PHE A 465 6.67 -13.47 11.65
CA PHE A 465 5.90 -12.25 11.92
C PHE A 465 4.88 -12.38 13.06
N SER A 466 4.42 -13.59 13.38
CA SER A 466 3.36 -13.83 14.38
C SER A 466 3.68 -14.92 15.42
N GLY A 467 4.84 -15.58 15.33
CA GLY A 467 5.23 -16.76 16.12
C GLY A 467 5.22 -16.60 17.65
N MET A 468 5.24 -15.37 18.17
CA MET A 468 5.06 -15.12 19.61
C MET A 468 3.63 -15.47 20.09
N GLU A 469 2.63 -15.47 19.20
CA GLU A 469 1.26 -15.87 19.52
C GLU A 469 1.10 -17.38 19.78
N VAL A 470 2.14 -18.19 19.56
CA VAL A 470 2.20 -19.57 20.06
C VAL A 470 1.95 -19.60 21.58
N GLU A 471 2.47 -18.65 22.34
CA GLU A 471 2.26 -18.58 23.79
C GLU A 471 0.79 -18.27 24.15
N THR A 472 0.11 -17.42 23.36
CA THR A 472 -1.34 -17.19 23.44
C THR A 472 -2.13 -18.48 23.18
N MET A 473 -1.71 -19.27 22.20
CA MET A 473 -2.35 -20.54 21.83
C MET A 473 -2.15 -21.63 22.88
N CYS A 474 -0.93 -21.80 23.38
CA CYS A 474 -0.55 -22.85 24.32
C CYS A 474 -0.95 -22.51 25.76
N SER A 475 -0.23 -21.58 26.39
CA SER A 475 -0.22 -21.42 27.84
C SER A 475 -1.47 -20.72 28.38
N ARG A 476 -2.09 -19.85 27.56
CA ARG A 476 -3.21 -18.98 28.00
C ARG A 476 -4.59 -19.52 27.68
N TYR A 477 -4.80 -20.05 26.48
CA TYR A 477 -6.13 -20.47 26.00
C TYR A 477 -6.22 -21.93 25.53
N ASN A 478 -5.10 -22.65 25.50
CA ASN A 478 -5.01 -24.06 25.14
C ASN A 478 -5.81 -24.46 23.89
N LEU A 479 -5.66 -23.67 22.82
CA LEU A 479 -6.42 -23.82 21.58
C LEU A 479 -5.90 -25.00 20.75
N PRO A 480 -6.73 -25.98 20.32
CA PRO A 480 -6.28 -27.24 19.72
C PRO A 480 -5.90 -27.13 18.22
N VAL A 481 -4.99 -26.20 17.93
CA VAL A 481 -4.48 -25.87 16.59
C VAL A 481 -3.20 -26.65 16.29
N ILE A 482 -3.08 -27.12 15.05
CA ILE A 482 -1.87 -27.77 14.54
C ILE A 482 -1.14 -26.77 13.63
N ILE A 483 0.04 -26.31 14.04
CA ILE A 483 0.93 -25.51 13.20
C ILE A 483 1.86 -26.46 12.43
N ILE A 484 2.08 -26.18 11.15
CA ILE A 484 3.05 -26.86 10.30
C ILE A 484 3.91 -25.77 9.66
N VAL A 485 5.12 -25.57 10.19
CA VAL A 485 6.11 -24.66 9.60
C VAL A 485 6.88 -25.44 8.55
N VAL A 486 6.73 -25.06 7.29
CA VAL A 486 7.53 -25.56 6.17
C VAL A 486 8.80 -24.71 6.10
N ASN A 487 9.90 -25.29 6.55
CA ASN A 487 11.13 -24.59 6.86
C ASN A 487 12.18 -24.88 5.77
N ASN A 488 12.50 -23.85 4.99
CA ASN A 488 13.47 -23.92 3.90
C ASN A 488 14.66 -22.97 4.15
N ASN A 489 14.85 -22.56 5.41
CA ASN A 489 15.89 -21.64 5.86
C ASN A 489 15.90 -20.28 5.12
N GLY A 490 14.76 -19.75 4.65
CA GLY A 490 14.78 -18.49 3.89
C GLY A 490 13.51 -18.02 3.17
N ILE A 491 13.53 -16.75 2.75
CA ILE A 491 12.47 -16.11 1.98
C ILE A 491 12.58 -16.57 0.51
N TYR A 492 11.60 -17.33 0.03
CA TYR A 492 11.59 -18.06 -1.27
C TYR A 492 12.61 -19.21 -1.39
N SER A 493 13.86 -18.97 -0.96
CA SER A 493 14.97 -19.91 -0.99
C SER A 493 15.95 -19.58 0.15
N GLY A 494 16.49 -20.61 0.80
CA GLY A 494 17.46 -20.46 1.88
C GLY A 494 18.84 -21.00 1.52
N VAL A 495 19.65 -21.24 2.56
CA VAL A 495 20.91 -21.98 2.49
C VAL A 495 20.87 -23.18 3.42
N ASP A 496 21.71 -24.18 3.18
CA ASP A 496 21.95 -25.27 4.11
C ASP A 496 22.86 -24.85 5.28
N ALA A 497 22.94 -25.72 6.30
CA ALA A 497 23.69 -25.45 7.52
C ALA A 497 25.21 -25.43 7.35
N ASP A 498 25.78 -26.06 6.31
CA ASP A 498 27.22 -26.07 6.08
C ASP A 498 27.66 -24.85 5.25
N THR A 499 26.90 -24.49 4.21
CA THR A 499 27.05 -23.19 3.51
C THR A 499 26.99 -22.02 4.49
N TRP A 500 26.08 -22.04 5.47
CA TRP A 500 26.00 -21.01 6.51
C TRP A 500 27.22 -20.98 7.44
N LYS A 501 27.78 -22.15 7.83
CA LYS A 501 29.01 -22.23 8.62
C LYS A 501 30.22 -21.69 7.85
N GLU A 502 30.31 -21.94 6.54
CA GLU A 502 31.40 -21.39 5.73
C GLU A 502 31.25 -19.88 5.54
N MET A 503 30.03 -19.37 5.28
CA MET A 503 29.77 -17.92 5.25
C MET A 503 30.17 -17.25 6.58
N ALA A 504 29.81 -17.84 7.72
CA ALA A 504 30.19 -17.33 9.05
C ALA A 504 31.72 -17.31 9.32
N LYS A 505 32.54 -17.98 8.51
CA LYS A 505 34.01 -17.88 8.54
C LYS A 505 34.57 -16.84 7.56
N MET A 506 33.81 -16.46 6.53
CA MET A 506 34.27 -15.54 5.48
C MET A 506 34.21 -14.07 5.89
N GLY A 507 33.40 -13.72 6.87
CA GLY A 507 33.29 -12.35 7.37
C GLY A 507 32.05 -12.14 8.25
N ASP A 508 31.67 -10.88 8.45
CA ASP A 508 30.40 -10.55 9.10
C ASP A 508 29.20 -11.01 8.25
N LEU A 509 28.32 -11.80 8.86
CA LEU A 509 27.09 -12.31 8.25
C LEU A 509 26.19 -11.19 7.71
N THR A 510 26.22 -9.96 8.25
CA THR A 510 25.47 -8.83 7.67
C THR A 510 25.91 -8.49 6.25
N SER A 511 27.15 -8.83 5.89
CA SER A 511 27.80 -8.49 4.62
C SER A 511 27.97 -9.69 3.69
N VAL A 512 28.04 -10.92 4.22
CA VAL A 512 28.30 -12.13 3.41
C VAL A 512 27.08 -13.06 3.25
N ALA A 513 26.09 -13.03 4.15
CA ALA A 513 24.90 -13.86 3.99
C ALA A 513 23.91 -13.22 2.99
N PRO A 514 23.27 -14.00 2.10
CA PRO A 514 22.20 -13.48 1.25
C PRO A 514 21.06 -12.91 2.11
N PRO A 515 20.54 -11.69 1.85
CA PRO A 515 19.47 -11.07 2.66
C PRO A 515 18.11 -11.81 2.68
N VAL A 516 17.99 -12.90 1.92
CA VAL A 516 16.84 -13.81 1.95
C VAL A 516 17.03 -15.00 2.89
N SER A 517 18.25 -15.29 3.34
CA SER A 517 18.55 -16.44 4.19
C SER A 517 18.11 -16.20 5.64
N LEU A 518 17.45 -17.19 6.22
CA LEU A 518 17.17 -17.28 7.66
C LEU A 518 18.14 -18.30 8.29
N LEU A 519 18.18 -18.33 9.63
CA LEU A 519 19.01 -19.28 10.39
C LEU A 519 18.68 -20.74 9.99
N PRO A 520 19.64 -21.53 9.47
CA PRO A 520 19.37 -22.91 9.09
C PRO A 520 18.98 -23.80 10.27
N GLU A 521 18.00 -24.67 10.03
CA GLU A 521 17.43 -25.58 11.03
C GLU A 521 16.87 -24.89 12.29
N ALA A 522 16.41 -23.63 12.17
CA ALA A 522 15.76 -22.89 13.25
C ALA A 522 14.66 -23.72 13.95
N ARG A 523 14.74 -23.83 15.28
CA ARG A 523 13.97 -24.79 16.10
C ARG A 523 12.63 -24.22 16.57
N TYR A 524 11.74 -23.94 15.62
CA TYR A 524 10.38 -23.46 15.90
C TYR A 524 9.56 -24.46 16.75
N ASP A 525 9.90 -25.74 16.71
CA ASP A 525 9.37 -26.79 17.58
C ASP A 525 9.71 -26.60 19.07
N GLU A 526 10.89 -26.04 19.38
CA GLU A 526 11.26 -25.72 20.77
C GLU A 526 10.50 -24.50 21.30
N VAL A 527 10.09 -23.56 20.43
CA VAL A 527 9.22 -22.43 20.80
C VAL A 527 7.84 -22.94 21.27
N MET A 528 7.24 -23.88 20.51
CA MET A 528 5.99 -24.55 20.90
C MET A 528 6.12 -25.32 22.22
N THR A 529 7.26 -25.99 22.41
CA THR A 529 7.55 -26.78 23.62
C THR A 529 7.76 -25.89 24.85
N ALA A 530 8.44 -24.74 24.69
CA ALA A 530 8.69 -23.78 25.76
C ALA A 530 7.41 -23.19 26.38
N PHE A 531 6.32 -23.14 25.61
CA PHE A 531 5.00 -22.68 26.07
C PHE A 531 4.04 -23.83 26.43
N GLY A 532 4.54 -25.08 26.52
CA GLY A 532 3.81 -26.25 27.00
C GLY A 532 2.99 -27.02 25.96
N GLY A 533 3.03 -26.61 24.68
CA GLY A 533 2.49 -27.38 23.57
C GLY A 533 3.43 -28.48 23.10
N ARG A 534 3.08 -29.19 22.01
CA ARG A 534 3.92 -30.28 21.46
C ARG A 534 4.76 -29.81 20.28
N GLY A 535 6.08 -29.69 20.45
CA GLY A 535 7.01 -29.51 19.33
C GLY A 535 7.40 -30.84 18.67
N PHE A 536 7.49 -30.85 17.34
CA PHE A 536 8.04 -31.94 16.55
C PHE A 536 9.01 -31.39 15.50
N LEU A 537 10.28 -31.78 15.54
CA LEU A 537 11.20 -31.58 14.42
C LEU A 537 11.01 -32.73 13.43
N VAL A 538 10.84 -32.39 12.14
CA VAL A 538 10.50 -33.35 11.09
C VAL A 538 11.46 -33.20 9.90
N ARG A 539 12.10 -34.30 9.52
CA ARG A 539 13.07 -34.42 8.43
C ARG A 539 12.64 -35.42 7.35
N THR A 540 11.84 -36.43 7.71
CA THR A 540 11.35 -37.48 6.78
C THR A 540 9.84 -37.43 6.54
N ALA A 541 9.38 -38.14 5.50
CA ALA A 541 7.96 -38.24 5.17
C ALA A 541 7.19 -39.11 6.18
N GLU A 542 7.90 -40.05 6.79
CA GLU A 542 7.45 -40.99 7.81
C GLU A 542 7.18 -40.23 9.12
N GLU A 543 8.17 -39.49 9.62
CA GLU A 543 8.04 -38.58 10.77
C GLU A 543 6.88 -37.58 10.59
N LEU A 544 6.75 -36.98 9.39
CA LEU A 544 5.67 -36.05 9.06
C LEU A 544 4.29 -36.70 9.23
N ARG A 545 4.15 -37.97 8.83
CA ARG A 545 2.87 -38.70 8.90
C ARG A 545 2.54 -39.08 10.34
N GLU A 546 3.51 -39.59 11.09
CA GLU A 546 3.33 -40.02 12.47
C GLU A 546 3.02 -38.84 13.39
N ALA A 547 3.82 -37.76 13.29
CA ALA A 547 3.59 -36.53 14.05
C ALA A 547 2.23 -35.90 13.71
N LEU A 548 1.85 -35.81 12.43
CA LEU A 548 0.57 -35.20 12.03
C LEU A 548 -0.63 -36.07 12.46
N GLN A 549 -0.52 -37.39 12.41
CA GLN A 549 -1.57 -38.29 12.92
C GLN A 549 -1.77 -38.13 14.44
N LEU A 550 -0.68 -38.03 15.22
CA LEU A 550 -0.73 -37.78 16.66
C LEU A 550 -1.34 -36.40 16.99
N CYS A 551 -1.00 -35.37 16.22
CA CYS A 551 -1.59 -34.03 16.39
C CYS A 551 -3.08 -33.99 16.01
N LEU A 552 -3.50 -34.77 15.01
CA LEU A 552 -4.90 -34.86 14.57
C LEU A 552 -5.80 -35.63 15.54
N THR A 553 -5.25 -36.52 16.37
CA THR A 553 -5.99 -37.16 17.46
C THR A 553 -5.97 -36.35 18.76
N ASP A 554 -4.89 -35.60 19.05
CA ASP A 554 -4.79 -34.78 20.27
C ASP A 554 -5.64 -33.50 20.23
N TRP A 555 -6.78 -33.48 20.92
CA TRP A 555 -7.58 -32.26 21.11
C TRP A 555 -7.25 -31.51 22.42
N GLU A 556 -6.29 -32.00 23.22
CA GLU A 556 -5.94 -31.40 24.51
C GLU A 556 -4.85 -30.34 24.41
N ARG A 557 -3.99 -30.33 23.37
CA ARG A 557 -2.89 -29.36 23.26
C ARG A 557 -2.65 -28.87 21.83
N PRO A 558 -2.30 -27.59 21.62
CA PRO A 558 -1.68 -27.15 20.37
C PRO A 558 -0.35 -27.87 20.11
N SER A 559 -0.01 -28.00 18.84
CA SER A 559 1.20 -28.70 18.36
C SER A 559 1.84 -27.96 17.19
N LEU A 560 3.16 -28.07 17.03
CA LEU A 560 3.93 -27.48 15.92
C LEU A 560 4.86 -28.52 15.30
N LEU A 561 4.68 -28.78 14.00
CA LEU A 561 5.59 -29.57 13.19
C LEU A 561 6.53 -28.63 12.43
N ASN A 562 7.82 -28.67 12.76
CA ASN A 562 8.89 -27.94 12.08
C ASN A 562 9.48 -28.84 10.99
N VAL A 563 8.96 -28.69 9.77
CA VAL A 563 9.23 -29.59 8.64
C VAL A 563 10.37 -29.03 7.80
N LEU A 564 11.57 -29.57 8.00
CA LEU A 564 12.76 -29.18 7.24
C LEU A 564 12.66 -29.69 5.80
N ILE A 565 12.83 -28.78 4.84
CA ILE A 565 12.85 -29.08 3.40
C ILE A 565 14.12 -28.54 2.74
N ASP A 566 14.35 -28.98 1.50
CA ASP A 566 15.43 -28.53 0.63
C ASP A 566 15.41 -26.99 0.50
N PRO A 567 16.47 -26.26 0.93
CA PRO A 567 16.50 -24.79 0.84
C PRO A 567 16.44 -24.25 -0.59
N SER A 568 16.73 -25.09 -1.59
CA SER A 568 16.60 -24.80 -3.03
C SER A 568 15.26 -25.25 -3.63
N SER A 569 14.35 -25.79 -2.82
CA SER A 569 13.04 -26.24 -3.30
C SER A 569 12.23 -25.06 -3.85
N ASP A 570 11.73 -25.20 -5.08
CA ASP A 570 10.88 -24.20 -5.72
C ASP A 570 9.68 -24.84 -6.41
N ARG A 571 8.70 -23.99 -6.72
CA ARG A 571 7.52 -24.30 -7.50
C ARG A 571 7.88 -24.92 -8.85
N LYS A 572 7.12 -25.95 -9.26
CA LYS A 572 7.27 -26.63 -10.55
C LYS A 572 7.39 -25.65 -11.72
N GLN A 573 8.50 -25.74 -12.46
CA GLN A 573 8.86 -24.76 -13.48
C GLN A 573 7.72 -24.54 -14.48
N GLN A 574 7.31 -23.28 -14.62
CA GLN A 574 6.35 -22.86 -15.63
C GLN A 574 7.10 -22.70 -16.95
N GLY A 575 7.09 -23.75 -17.78
CA GLY A 575 7.87 -23.83 -19.02
C GLY A 575 7.90 -22.51 -19.80
N ARG A 576 9.10 -21.92 -19.88
CA ARG A 576 9.35 -20.69 -20.63
C ARG A 576 9.34 -21.03 -22.12
N THR A 577 8.22 -20.79 -22.80
CA THR A 577 8.30 -20.48 -24.23
C THR A 577 9.18 -19.24 -24.35
N GLY A 578 10.24 -19.28 -25.15
CA GLY A 578 10.99 -18.07 -25.47
C GLY A 578 10.10 -17.04 -26.15
N PRO A 579 10.48 -15.75 -26.19
CA PRO A 579 9.85 -14.83 -27.13
C PRO A 579 9.94 -15.43 -28.55
N PRO A 580 8.93 -15.21 -29.42
CA PRO A 580 9.07 -15.54 -30.84
C PRO A 580 10.39 -14.98 -31.36
N GLY A 581 11.16 -15.79 -32.08
CA GLY A 581 12.40 -15.33 -32.68
C GLY A 581 12.13 -14.09 -33.52
N LEU A 582 12.92 -13.04 -33.32
CA LEU A 582 12.79 -11.81 -34.11
C LEU A 582 12.82 -12.18 -35.60
N PRO A 583 11.94 -11.61 -36.44
CA PRO A 583 12.06 -11.76 -37.88
C PRO A 583 13.48 -11.43 -38.29
N GLY A 584 14.12 -12.33 -39.04
CA GLY A 584 15.53 -12.17 -39.42
C GLY A 584 15.74 -10.82 -40.07
N GLN A 585 16.64 -10.01 -39.52
CA GLN A 585 16.91 -8.69 -40.07
C GLN A 585 17.27 -8.82 -41.55
N GLN A 586 16.64 -7.98 -42.37
CA GLN A 586 16.99 -7.89 -43.78
C GLN A 586 18.48 -7.60 -43.90
N GLY A 587 19.20 -8.45 -44.64
CA GLY A 587 20.65 -8.32 -44.77
C GLY A 587 21.04 -6.92 -45.26
N PRO A 588 22.12 -6.32 -44.73
CA PRO A 588 22.53 -4.98 -45.12
C PRO A 588 22.78 -4.92 -46.63
N ALA A 589 22.45 -3.77 -47.24
CA ALA A 589 22.68 -3.56 -48.66
C ALA A 589 24.16 -3.79 -49.01
N GLY A 590 24.39 -4.45 -50.15
CA GLY A 590 25.75 -4.73 -50.62
C GLY A 590 26.56 -3.45 -50.80
N TRP A 591 27.80 -3.45 -50.31
CA TRP A 591 28.71 -2.32 -50.46
C TRP A 591 28.95 -1.99 -51.94
N PRO A 592 29.02 -0.70 -52.32
CA PRO A 592 29.47 -0.31 -53.66
C PRO A 592 30.83 -0.92 -54.00
N GLY A 593 30.97 -1.43 -55.22
CA GLY A 593 32.24 -2.00 -55.68
C GLY A 593 33.38 -0.96 -55.70
N PRO A 594 34.63 -1.36 -55.46
CA PRO A 594 35.76 -0.44 -55.46
C PRO A 594 35.95 0.21 -56.84
N PRO A 595 36.37 1.50 -56.92
CA PRO A 595 36.76 2.13 -58.18
C PRO A 595 37.92 1.38 -58.84
N GLY A 596 37.84 1.17 -60.16
CA GLY A 596 38.87 0.46 -60.93
C GLY A 596 40.19 1.22 -61.05
N ASP A 597 41.29 0.47 -61.11
CA ASP A 597 42.66 1.00 -61.12
C ASP A 597 42.96 1.89 -62.32
N LYS A 598 43.77 2.94 -62.08
CA LYS A 598 44.34 3.77 -63.15
C LYS A 598 45.59 3.11 -63.75
N GLY A 599 45.60 2.95 -65.07
CA GLY A 599 46.75 2.43 -65.81
C GLY A 599 48.03 3.28 -65.67
N ALA A 600 49.18 2.62 -65.81
CA ALA A 600 50.50 3.21 -65.60
C ALA A 600 50.92 4.21 -66.71
N MET A 601 51.83 5.12 -66.35
CA MET A 601 52.41 6.15 -67.23
C MET A 601 53.90 5.88 -67.46
N GLY A 602 54.39 6.04 -68.69
CA GLY A 602 55.78 5.73 -69.08
C GLY A 602 56.75 6.92 -69.05
N PHE A 603 58.04 6.63 -68.83
CA PHE A 603 59.18 7.58 -68.95
C PHE A 603 59.55 7.83 -70.42
N PRO A 604 59.99 9.05 -70.83
CA PRO A 604 61.35 9.57 -70.58
C PRO A 604 61.40 11.10 -70.27
N GLY A 605 62.54 11.78 -70.01
CA GLY A 605 63.94 11.36 -69.84
C GLY A 605 64.92 12.56 -69.61
N MET A 606 66.09 12.27 -69.02
CA MET A 606 67.35 13.06 -68.87
C MET A 606 67.38 14.61 -68.68
N LEU A 607 67.92 14.98 -67.50
CA LEU A 607 69.09 15.86 -67.26
C LEU A 607 69.08 17.36 -67.63
N GLY A 608 69.24 18.22 -66.59
CA GLY A 608 69.69 19.61 -66.69
C GLY A 608 69.66 20.29 -65.32
N GLN A 609 70.69 21.06 -64.93
CA GLN A 609 70.79 21.69 -63.60
C GLN A 609 71.16 23.17 -63.65
N LYS A 610 70.58 23.94 -62.71
CA LYS A 610 70.96 25.27 -62.20
C LYS A 610 70.69 26.49 -63.10
N GLY A 611 70.10 27.53 -62.47
CA GLY A 611 69.92 28.87 -63.02
C GLY A 611 69.10 29.79 -62.08
N GLU A 612 69.77 30.51 -61.19
CA GLU A 612 69.23 31.71 -60.51
C GLU A 612 69.38 32.91 -61.49
N MET A 613 68.77 34.10 -61.41
CA MET A 613 68.05 34.87 -60.36
C MET A 613 67.24 36.00 -61.08
N GLY A 614 66.13 36.52 -60.53
CA GLY A 614 65.47 37.73 -61.09
C GLY A 614 64.19 38.19 -60.34
N PRO A 615 63.91 39.51 -60.17
CA PRO A 615 62.88 39.99 -59.23
C PRO A 615 61.66 40.77 -59.81
N LYS A 616 60.59 40.80 -59.01
CA LYS A 616 59.46 41.77 -58.87
C LYS A 616 58.71 42.30 -60.12
N GLY A 617 57.38 42.15 -60.09
CA GLY A 617 56.38 42.91 -60.88
C GLY A 617 55.14 43.27 -60.03
N GLU A 618 54.26 44.14 -60.52
CA GLU A 618 53.13 44.76 -59.77
C GLU A 618 51.75 44.63 -60.50
N PRO A 619 50.59 45.08 -59.93
CA PRO A 619 49.28 44.42 -60.14
C PRO A 619 48.26 45.10 -61.08
N GLY A 620 47.11 44.43 -61.31
CA GLY A 620 45.89 45.01 -61.92
C GLY A 620 44.87 43.93 -62.39
N ILE A 621 43.60 44.20 -62.73
CA ILE A 621 42.62 45.26 -62.33
C ILE A 621 41.17 44.64 -62.40
N SER A 622 40.09 45.43 -62.36
CA SER A 622 38.70 45.00 -62.05
C SER A 622 37.67 45.16 -63.22
N GLY A 623 36.41 44.74 -63.00
CA GLY A 623 35.26 44.85 -63.93
C GLY A 623 33.92 45.22 -63.25
N ASN A 624 32.94 45.74 -64.02
CA ASN A 624 31.73 46.47 -63.57
C ASN A 624 30.44 45.76 -64.07
N ARG A 625 29.27 45.65 -63.39
CA ARG A 625 28.34 46.55 -62.64
C ARG A 625 27.08 46.95 -63.45
N GLY A 626 25.89 46.76 -62.87
CA GLY A 626 24.57 47.27 -63.33
C GLY A 626 23.90 48.31 -62.39
N PRO A 627 22.74 48.91 -62.75
CA PRO A 627 22.31 50.24 -62.29
C PRO A 627 21.37 50.31 -61.05
N THR A 628 20.77 51.49 -60.80
CA THR A 628 20.35 52.01 -59.47
C THR A 628 18.92 52.57 -59.43
N GLY A 629 18.25 52.54 -58.26
CA GLY A 629 17.05 53.33 -57.94
C GLY A 629 17.22 54.26 -56.71
N ARG A 630 16.52 55.41 -56.69
CA ARG A 630 16.55 56.50 -55.68
C ARG A 630 15.35 57.46 -55.93
N PRO A 631 14.96 58.40 -55.03
CA PRO A 631 15.10 58.46 -53.56
C PRO A 631 13.83 58.97 -52.80
N GLY A 632 13.84 58.96 -51.45
CA GLY A 632 12.85 59.62 -50.58
C GLY A 632 13.47 60.18 -49.28
N LYS A 633 12.77 61.09 -48.55
CA LYS A 633 13.26 61.86 -47.36
C LYS A 633 12.03 62.16 -46.43
N ARG A 634 12.09 62.68 -45.19
CA ARG A 634 13.13 63.26 -44.30
C ARG A 634 12.65 63.13 -42.83
N GLY A 635 13.52 62.91 -41.82
CA GLY A 635 13.12 63.03 -40.40
C GLY A 635 14.28 63.03 -39.39
N LYS A 636 14.14 63.82 -38.30
CA LYS A 636 14.97 63.91 -37.07
C LYS A 636 14.13 64.67 -35.98
N GLN A 637 14.52 64.89 -34.71
CA GLN A 637 15.77 64.67 -33.95
C GLN A 637 15.47 64.51 -32.45
N GLY A 638 16.32 63.82 -31.68
CA GLY A 638 16.27 63.86 -30.20
C GLY A 638 17.46 63.13 -29.54
N GLN A 639 18.13 63.79 -28.59
CA GLN A 639 19.18 63.22 -27.72
C GLN A 639 19.09 63.86 -26.33
N LYS A 640 19.19 63.04 -25.27
CA LYS A 640 19.42 63.40 -23.86
C LYS A 640 19.62 62.09 -23.07
N GLY A 641 20.52 61.92 -22.11
CA GLY A 641 21.64 62.74 -21.62
C GLY A 641 22.37 61.94 -20.52
N ASP A 642 23.64 62.23 -20.25
CA ASP A 642 24.51 61.34 -19.43
C ASP A 642 24.14 61.28 -17.93
N LEU A 643 24.44 60.15 -17.29
CA LEU A 643 24.26 59.92 -15.85
C LEU A 643 25.59 60.10 -15.08
N GLY A 644 25.51 60.45 -13.79
CA GLY A 644 26.61 61.01 -13.00
C GLY A 644 27.75 60.04 -12.59
N LYS A 645 28.87 60.64 -12.16
CA LYS A 645 30.08 59.92 -11.69
C LYS A 645 29.92 59.32 -10.30
N THR A 646 30.57 58.17 -10.08
CA THR A 646 30.70 57.49 -8.78
C THR A 646 31.44 58.35 -7.74
N GLY A 647 31.00 58.31 -6.48
CA GLY A 647 31.70 58.93 -5.34
C GLY A 647 32.90 58.12 -4.84
N PRO A 648 33.85 58.74 -4.11
CA PRO A 648 35.04 58.07 -3.58
C PRO A 648 34.75 57.18 -2.37
N ILE A 649 35.64 56.19 -2.15
CA ILE A 649 35.59 55.23 -1.03
C ILE A 649 36.10 55.91 0.26
N GLY A 650 35.47 55.60 1.40
CA GLY A 650 35.87 56.10 2.72
C GLY A 650 37.11 55.41 3.31
N PRO A 651 37.82 56.05 4.26
CA PRO A 651 39.04 55.51 4.85
C PRO A 651 38.80 54.31 5.78
N ALA A 652 39.81 53.44 5.91
CA ALA A 652 39.77 52.27 6.80
C ALA A 652 39.89 52.64 8.29
N GLY A 653 39.26 51.84 9.16
CA GLY A 653 39.30 52.01 10.61
C GLY A 653 40.59 51.51 11.28
N PRO A 654 40.89 51.96 12.52
CA PRO A 654 42.11 51.60 13.24
C PRO A 654 42.12 50.16 13.78
N GLN A 655 43.33 49.64 14.01
CA GLN A 655 43.57 48.27 14.46
C GLN A 655 43.42 48.09 15.99
N GLY A 656 42.77 47.00 16.41
CA GLY A 656 42.58 46.64 17.82
C GLY A 656 43.82 46.05 18.51
N SER A 657 43.83 46.10 19.85
CA SER A 657 44.98 45.71 20.71
C SER A 657 45.09 44.19 20.97
N PRO A 658 46.28 43.68 21.37
CA PRO A 658 46.49 42.27 21.71
C PRO A 658 45.85 41.84 23.04
N GLY A 659 45.51 40.54 23.16
CA GLY A 659 44.97 39.93 24.37
C GLY A 659 46.03 39.33 25.33
N HIS A 660 45.62 39.03 26.57
CA HIS A 660 46.51 38.56 27.64
C HIS A 660 46.66 37.01 27.70
N PRO A 661 47.73 36.48 28.34
CA PRO A 661 47.95 35.03 28.50
C PRO A 661 46.98 34.36 29.51
N GLY A 662 46.80 33.03 29.36
CA GLY A 662 46.00 32.19 30.28
C GLY A 662 46.81 31.54 31.42
N PRO A 663 46.13 30.99 32.45
CA PRO A 663 46.76 30.44 33.65
C PRO A 663 47.29 28.98 33.49
N PRO A 664 48.18 28.49 34.40
CA PRO A 664 48.73 27.13 34.35
C PRO A 664 47.77 26.04 34.84
N GLY A 665 47.98 24.79 34.39
CA GLY A 665 47.24 23.60 34.82
C GLY A 665 47.88 22.81 35.98
N LEU A 666 47.12 21.87 36.55
CA LEU A 666 47.52 21.02 37.68
C LEU A 666 48.08 19.64 37.22
N PRO A 667 48.94 18.99 38.03
CA PRO A 667 49.67 17.78 37.62
C PRO A 667 48.89 16.46 37.81
N ALA A 668 49.33 15.41 37.12
CA ALA A 668 48.65 14.12 36.99
C ALA A 668 49.38 12.94 37.67
N ALA A 669 48.68 11.81 37.81
CA ALA A 669 49.25 10.53 38.24
C ALA A 669 49.16 9.48 37.10
N VAL A 670 50.33 9.13 36.57
CA VAL A 670 50.77 7.90 35.86
C VAL A 670 49.79 6.69 35.89
N VAL A 671 49.62 5.88 34.82
CA VAL A 671 50.63 5.33 33.89
C VAL A 671 50.12 5.16 32.43
N ALA A 672 51.01 5.34 31.44
CA ALA A 672 50.98 4.85 30.04
C ALA A 672 49.85 5.26 29.06
N GLY A 673 49.95 6.50 28.52
CA GLY A 673 50.55 6.62 27.19
C GLY A 673 49.66 6.77 25.94
N LEU A 674 49.17 7.99 25.68
CA LEU A 674 49.25 8.64 24.35
C LEU A 674 49.00 10.16 24.50
N TYR A 675 49.52 10.97 23.57
CA TYR A 675 49.54 12.44 23.67
C TYR A 675 48.48 13.11 22.79
N MET A 676 47.87 14.20 23.29
CA MET A 676 47.23 15.22 22.45
C MET A 676 47.64 16.63 22.89
N VAL A 677 47.77 17.53 21.92
CA VAL A 677 48.16 18.94 22.13
C VAL A 677 46.91 19.79 22.35
N GLY A 678 46.91 20.60 23.41
CA GLY A 678 45.81 21.53 23.70
C GLY A 678 45.67 22.64 22.64
N ALA A 679 44.44 22.98 22.29
CA ALA A 679 44.14 23.91 21.20
C ALA A 679 44.56 25.37 21.52
N LYS A 680 44.94 26.10 20.47
CA LYS A 680 45.30 27.53 20.51
C LYS A 680 44.07 28.39 20.80
N GLY A 681 44.21 29.35 21.72
CA GLY A 681 43.12 30.27 22.09
C GLY A 681 42.58 31.09 20.91
N ALA A 682 41.26 31.32 20.93
CA ALA A 682 40.52 31.98 19.85
C ALA A 682 40.79 33.49 19.75
N ARG A 683 40.51 34.05 18.57
CA ARG A 683 40.60 35.50 18.29
C ARG A 683 39.36 36.21 18.83
N GLY A 684 39.53 37.38 19.45
CA GLY A 684 38.40 38.22 19.89
C GLY A 684 37.51 38.68 18.71
N PRO A 685 36.19 38.86 18.92
CA PRO A 685 35.26 39.24 17.87
C PRO A 685 35.40 40.72 17.44
N PRO A 686 34.91 41.12 16.26
CA PRO A 686 34.85 42.51 15.83
C PRO A 686 33.94 43.38 16.72
N GLY A 687 34.23 44.68 16.80
CA GLY A 687 33.33 45.65 17.43
C GLY A 687 32.07 45.93 16.59
N PRO A 688 30.94 46.32 17.21
CA PRO A 688 29.68 46.54 16.51
C PRO A 688 29.68 47.84 15.66
N PRO A 689 28.88 47.91 14.58
CA PRO A 689 28.65 49.14 13.82
C PRO A 689 27.98 50.26 14.65
N GLY A 690 28.26 51.52 14.29
CA GLY A 690 27.64 52.68 14.93
C GLY A 690 26.20 52.94 14.47
N ASN A 691 25.34 53.35 15.41
CA ASN A 691 23.94 53.68 15.13
C ASN A 691 23.79 55.08 14.51
N CYS A 692 22.80 55.24 13.63
CA CYS A 692 22.26 56.53 13.21
C CYS A 692 20.75 56.53 13.48
N GLY A 693 20.20 57.60 14.06
CA GLY A 693 18.83 57.60 14.57
C GLY A 693 18.04 58.85 14.24
N CYS A 694 16.74 58.65 13.97
CA CYS A 694 15.71 59.69 14.05
C CYS A 694 14.37 59.08 14.50
N SER A 695 14.19 59.10 15.81
CA SER A 695 12.93 59.00 16.57
C SER A 695 11.91 60.07 16.11
N SER A 696 10.61 60.10 16.46
CA SER A 696 9.71 59.24 17.27
C SER A 696 8.30 59.83 17.25
N LEU A 697 7.30 59.10 17.79
CA LEU A 697 6.26 59.51 18.79
C LEU A 697 4.98 58.65 18.58
N SER A 698 4.26 58.15 19.58
CA SER A 698 4.55 57.98 21.04
C SER A 698 3.48 57.12 21.75
N THR A 699 3.92 56.21 22.65
CA THR A 699 3.28 55.75 23.93
C THR A 699 1.78 55.37 23.96
N SER A 700 1.33 54.14 24.27
CA SER A 700 1.50 53.27 25.49
C SER A 700 0.69 53.74 26.73
N PRO A 701 0.59 52.98 27.86
CA PRO A 701 0.93 51.56 28.18
C PRO A 701 -0.35 50.68 28.27
N PHE A 702 -0.45 49.44 28.78
CA PHE A 702 0.39 48.44 29.50
C PHE A 702 0.33 47.08 28.74
N ASP A 703 0.83 45.90 29.15
CA ASP A 703 1.46 45.35 30.39
C ASP A 703 2.72 44.50 30.05
N ASP A 704 3.56 44.20 31.04
CA ASP A 704 4.74 43.32 30.91
C ASP A 704 4.39 41.83 31.09
N TYR A 705 5.12 40.92 30.39
CA TYR A 705 5.97 39.89 31.02
C TYR A 705 6.88 39.19 29.97
N ALA A 706 7.95 38.55 30.45
CA ALA A 706 9.12 38.19 29.62
C ALA A 706 8.95 36.94 28.73
N ASN A 707 9.60 36.97 27.56
CA ASN A 707 9.62 35.91 26.54
C ASN A 707 10.83 34.95 26.70
N THR A 708 10.71 33.70 26.24
CA THR A 708 11.65 32.59 26.52
C THR A 708 12.27 31.95 25.27
N GLY A 709 13.42 31.30 25.47
CA GLY A 709 13.95 30.16 24.69
C GLY A 709 13.90 30.20 23.15
N SER A 710 15.02 30.54 22.49
CA SER A 710 15.16 30.36 21.04
C SER A 710 15.36 28.89 20.66
N TYR A 711 14.46 28.33 19.85
CA TYR A 711 14.67 27.07 19.13
C TYR A 711 15.57 27.26 17.89
N PRO A 712 16.30 26.22 17.43
CA PRO A 712 17.04 26.27 16.17
C PRO A 712 16.08 26.27 14.96
N LYS A 713 16.30 27.18 14.01
CA LYS A 713 15.49 27.27 12.78
C LYS A 713 15.93 26.23 11.74
N VAL A 714 14.96 25.77 10.95
CA VAL A 714 15.18 24.94 9.75
C VAL A 714 16.13 25.67 8.78
N PRO A 715 17.14 24.99 8.19
CA PRO A 715 18.07 25.64 7.26
C PRO A 715 17.35 26.09 5.97
N VAL A 716 17.62 27.32 5.55
CA VAL A 716 17.09 27.89 4.30
C VAL A 716 17.82 27.26 3.12
N ILE A 717 17.06 26.80 2.11
CA ILE A 717 17.63 26.34 0.83
C ILE A 717 17.83 27.56 -0.06
N PHE A 718 19.08 27.85 -0.42
CA PHE A 718 19.44 28.89 -1.37
C PHE A 718 19.17 28.42 -2.81
N VAL A 719 18.93 29.35 -3.74
CA VAL A 719 18.73 29.01 -5.15
C VAL A 719 19.64 29.90 -6.00
N VAL A 720 20.58 29.27 -6.70
CA VAL A 720 21.67 29.92 -7.44
C VAL A 720 21.63 29.54 -8.92
N SER A 721 22.13 30.42 -9.76
CA SER A 721 22.01 30.34 -11.22
C SER A 721 23.17 29.58 -11.87
N ASN A 722 24.33 29.53 -11.21
CA ASN A 722 25.58 28.95 -11.72
C ASN A 722 26.55 28.62 -10.56
N GLU A 723 27.73 28.12 -10.90
CA GLU A 723 28.81 27.76 -9.97
C GLU A 723 29.39 28.95 -9.18
N GLU A 724 29.55 30.09 -9.84
CA GLU A 724 30.16 31.29 -9.23
C GLU A 724 29.24 31.90 -8.16
N GLU A 725 27.91 31.82 -8.35
CA GLU A 725 26.93 32.16 -7.32
C GLU A 725 26.92 31.14 -6.16
N LEU A 726 27.22 29.86 -6.42
CA LEU A 726 27.33 28.82 -5.39
C LEU A 726 28.56 29.04 -4.49
N GLU A 727 29.74 29.31 -5.07
CA GLU A 727 30.97 29.57 -4.31
C GLU A 727 30.88 30.84 -3.43
N ARG A 728 30.12 31.85 -3.88
CA ARG A 728 29.85 33.09 -3.13
C ARG A 728 28.93 32.89 -1.91
N LEU A 729 28.29 31.73 -1.74
CA LEU A 729 27.49 31.42 -0.55
C LEU A 729 28.38 31.02 0.64
N HIS A 730 28.81 32.03 1.40
CA HIS A 730 29.60 31.87 2.63
C HIS A 730 28.73 31.50 3.85
N THR A 731 27.85 30.50 3.71
CA THR A 731 27.02 29.96 4.80
C THR A 731 27.30 28.46 4.93
N ASP A 732 27.68 28.02 6.13
CA ASP A 732 28.09 26.64 6.41
C ASP A 732 26.92 25.77 6.85
N ASN A 733 26.96 24.46 6.58
CA ASN A 733 25.82 23.53 6.69
C ASN A 733 24.59 23.97 5.87
N ALA A 734 24.79 24.72 4.79
CA ALA A 734 23.74 25.21 3.92
C ALA A 734 23.38 24.21 2.79
N LEU A 735 22.16 24.33 2.29
CA LEU A 735 21.68 23.65 1.07
C LEU A 735 21.48 24.69 -0.04
N ALA A 736 21.87 24.37 -1.27
CA ALA A 736 21.73 25.27 -2.41
C ALA A 736 21.34 24.52 -3.69
N PHE A 737 20.33 24.99 -4.41
CA PHE A 737 19.90 24.42 -5.69
C PHE A 737 20.49 25.21 -6.87
N ARG A 738 21.24 24.52 -7.74
CA ARG A 738 21.75 25.08 -9.00
C ARG A 738 20.72 24.96 -10.11
N LYS A 739 20.24 26.08 -10.63
CA LYS A 739 19.24 26.14 -11.73
C LYS A 739 19.79 25.58 -13.04
N ASP A 740 21.04 25.88 -13.37
CA ASP A 740 21.71 25.45 -14.60
C ASP A 740 21.89 23.92 -14.68
N GLN A 741 22.26 23.30 -13.56
CA GLN A 741 22.47 21.84 -13.45
C GLN A 741 21.27 21.09 -12.86
N LYS A 742 20.18 21.79 -12.53
CA LYS A 742 18.95 21.29 -11.87
C LYS A 742 19.22 20.34 -10.68
N THR A 743 20.30 20.58 -9.94
CA THR A 743 20.84 19.68 -8.91
C THR A 743 20.98 20.42 -7.57
N LEU A 744 20.69 19.73 -6.47
CA LEU A 744 20.83 20.23 -5.11
C LEU A 744 22.24 19.95 -4.59
N TYR A 745 22.82 20.89 -3.85
CA TYR A 745 24.15 20.81 -3.24
C TYR A 745 24.06 21.05 -1.73
N PHE A 746 24.93 20.41 -0.97
CA PHE A 746 25.18 20.67 0.46
C PHE A 746 26.60 21.19 0.65
N LYS A 747 26.79 22.12 1.58
CA LYS A 747 28.12 22.62 1.94
C LYS A 747 28.66 21.90 3.18
N ASP A 748 29.57 20.96 2.94
CA ASP A 748 30.36 20.29 3.97
C ASP A 748 31.66 21.09 4.26
N VAL A 749 32.45 20.63 5.23
CA VAL A 749 33.70 21.27 5.69
C VAL A 749 34.74 21.48 4.58
N ASP A 750 34.74 20.62 3.56
CA ASP A 750 35.65 20.68 2.40
C ASP A 750 35.06 21.39 1.16
N GLY A 751 33.77 21.79 1.19
CA GLY A 751 33.13 22.54 0.10
C GLY A 751 31.72 22.07 -0.29
N TRP A 752 31.26 22.51 -1.46
CA TRP A 752 29.93 22.19 -1.99
C TRP A 752 29.91 20.85 -2.73
N LEU A 753 29.07 19.91 -2.28
CA LEU A 753 28.92 18.57 -2.83
C LEU A 753 27.50 18.33 -3.37
N PRO A 754 27.33 17.73 -4.57
CA PRO A 754 26.02 17.46 -5.14
C PRO A 754 25.31 16.31 -4.42
N ILE A 755 24.07 16.55 -3.99
CA ILE A 755 23.16 15.52 -3.48
C ILE A 755 22.46 14.86 -4.67
N GLN A 756 22.97 13.70 -5.09
CA GLN A 756 22.28 12.81 -6.03
C GLN A 756 21.86 11.50 -5.36
N THR A 757 20.68 11.00 -5.73
CA THR A 757 20.19 9.69 -5.30
C THR A 757 21.10 8.56 -5.82
N PHE A 758 21.47 7.62 -4.93
CA PHE A 758 22.53 6.64 -5.12
C PHE A 758 22.42 5.76 -6.40
N VAL A 759 23.22 6.08 -7.43
CA VAL A 759 23.62 5.13 -8.50
C VAL A 759 25.07 5.34 -8.97
N GLN A 760 26.05 5.35 -8.05
CA GLN A 760 27.42 4.91 -8.38
C GLN A 760 28.30 4.70 -7.13
N PHE A 761 28.57 3.44 -6.79
CA PHE A 761 29.77 3.05 -6.03
C PHE A 761 30.40 1.76 -6.57
N THR A 762 30.47 1.67 -7.91
CA THR A 762 31.03 0.55 -8.67
C THR A 762 31.95 1.09 -9.78
N LYS A 763 33.10 1.64 -9.38
CA LYS A 763 34.19 2.08 -10.28
C LYS A 763 35.56 1.48 -9.92
N ILE A 764 35.56 0.17 -9.63
CA ILE A 764 36.72 -0.73 -9.73
C ILE A 764 36.16 -2.10 -10.20
N LEU A 765 36.92 -2.82 -11.04
CA LEU A 765 36.59 -4.15 -11.59
C LEU A 765 35.31 -4.28 -12.45
N GLN A 766 35.34 -3.78 -13.69
CA GLN A 766 34.72 -4.51 -14.80
C GLN A 766 35.50 -4.32 -16.12
N LYS A 767 36.31 -5.34 -16.46
CA LYS A 767 37.17 -5.36 -17.66
C LYS A 767 37.01 -6.67 -18.45
N THR A 768 35.78 -7.11 -18.70
CA THR A 768 35.51 -8.26 -19.59
C THR A 768 34.09 -8.26 -20.18
N PHE A 769 34.04 -8.28 -21.52
CA PHE A 769 32.92 -8.57 -22.42
C PHE A 769 31.67 -7.65 -22.42
N PRO A 770 30.99 -7.50 -23.59
CA PRO A 770 30.01 -6.45 -23.78
C PRO A 770 28.55 -6.93 -23.66
N PHE A 771 27.73 -6.15 -22.97
CA PHE A 771 26.28 -6.11 -23.19
C PHE A 771 25.84 -4.64 -23.31
N GLN A 772 25.38 -4.26 -24.50
CA GLN A 772 24.99 -2.90 -24.83
C GLN A 772 23.52 -2.70 -24.48
N MET A 773 23.23 -2.14 -23.29
CA MET A 773 21.89 -1.65 -22.96
C MET A 773 21.77 -0.17 -23.36
N THR A 774 20.80 0.14 -24.21
CA THR A 774 20.43 1.50 -24.58
C THR A 774 19.78 2.22 -23.39
N PRO A 775 20.16 3.48 -23.07
CA PRO A 775 19.40 4.32 -22.16
C PRO A 775 17.97 4.54 -22.62
N PHE A 776 17.09 4.94 -21.71
CA PHE A 776 15.76 5.45 -22.04
C PHE A 776 15.89 6.64 -23.00
N GLN A 777 15.38 6.52 -24.23
CA GLN A 777 15.17 7.67 -25.10
C GLN A 777 13.90 8.39 -24.65
N SER A 778 14.05 9.59 -24.08
CA SER A 778 12.96 10.57 -24.15
C SER A 778 12.82 10.99 -25.61
N MET A 779 11.62 10.85 -26.18
CA MET A 779 11.34 11.30 -27.55
C MET A 779 10.91 12.76 -27.52
N GLU A 780 11.88 13.67 -27.60
CA GLU A 780 11.65 15.11 -27.81
C GLU A 780 12.66 15.65 -28.83
N ASN A 781 12.32 15.48 -30.11
CA ASN A 781 12.74 16.43 -31.14
C ASN A 781 11.72 17.58 -31.11
N ALA A 782 12.19 18.83 -31.10
CA ALA A 782 11.29 19.98 -31.21
C ALA A 782 10.67 20.09 -32.62
N PRO A 783 9.36 20.31 -32.74
CA PRO A 783 8.73 20.97 -33.88
C PRO A 783 8.75 22.50 -33.70
N ASP A 784 8.57 23.25 -34.78
CA ASP A 784 8.64 24.72 -34.80
C ASP A 784 7.32 25.42 -34.39
N ASP A 785 7.45 26.67 -33.92
CA ASP A 785 6.45 27.76 -33.78
C ASP A 785 4.93 27.45 -33.91
N GLU A 786 4.28 26.95 -32.84
CA GLU A 786 2.80 27.09 -32.69
C GLU A 786 2.32 26.97 -31.22
N GLY A 787 1.82 28.08 -30.64
CA GLY A 787 1.06 28.12 -29.37
C GLY A 787 1.84 28.35 -28.06
N TYR A 788 1.34 29.25 -27.20
CA TYR A 788 1.82 29.45 -25.82
C TYR A 788 0.64 29.63 -24.85
N CYS A 789 0.57 28.82 -23.79
CA CYS A 789 -0.32 29.07 -22.66
C CYS A 789 0.25 30.22 -21.81
N GLY A 790 -0.61 31.01 -21.16
CA GLY A 790 -0.20 32.03 -20.17
C GLY A 790 0.16 33.41 -20.73
N ASP A 791 -0.06 33.66 -22.04
CA ASP A 791 0.26 34.95 -22.69
C ASP A 791 -0.82 36.05 -22.48
N GLY A 792 -2.00 35.67 -21.98
CA GLY A 792 -3.18 36.53 -21.82
C GLY A 792 -4.32 36.28 -22.82
N ILE A 793 -4.17 35.34 -23.78
CA ILE A 793 -5.05 35.15 -24.94
C ILE A 793 -5.30 33.65 -25.20
N VAL A 794 -6.51 33.15 -24.94
CA VAL A 794 -6.89 31.74 -25.18
C VAL A 794 -6.87 31.39 -26.68
N GLN A 795 -5.96 30.50 -27.09
CA GLN A 795 -5.70 30.11 -28.48
C GLN A 795 -6.52 28.86 -28.88
N ILE A 796 -7.84 29.05 -28.97
CA ILE A 796 -8.85 28.01 -29.31
C ILE A 796 -8.44 27.05 -30.47
N PRO A 797 -7.82 27.50 -31.59
CA PRO A 797 -7.41 26.58 -32.67
C PRO A 797 -6.44 25.46 -32.25
N ASN A 798 -5.65 25.71 -31.20
CA ASN A 798 -4.59 24.81 -30.74
C ASN A 798 -5.07 23.87 -29.61
N GLY A 799 -6.36 23.88 -29.27
CA GLY A 799 -6.95 23.08 -28.21
C GLY A 799 -6.84 23.68 -26.80
N GLU A 800 -6.51 24.96 -26.70
CA GLU A 800 -6.47 25.69 -25.42
C GLU A 800 -7.88 26.11 -24.99
N GLU A 801 -8.31 25.68 -23.79
CA GLU A 801 -9.62 26.00 -23.21
C GLU A 801 -9.58 27.11 -22.13
N CYS A 802 -8.38 27.50 -21.65
CA CYS A 802 -8.17 28.53 -20.63
C CYS A 802 -6.74 29.08 -20.68
N ASP A 803 -6.56 30.29 -20.15
CA ASP A 803 -5.28 30.96 -19.93
C ASP A 803 -5.15 31.27 -18.43
N ASP A 804 -4.00 30.96 -17.82
CA ASP A 804 -3.71 31.21 -16.40
C ASP A 804 -2.88 32.49 -16.15
N ARG A 805 -2.46 33.18 -17.23
CA ARG A 805 -1.64 34.41 -17.26
C ARG A 805 -0.26 34.28 -16.63
N ASN A 806 0.24 33.06 -16.45
CA ASN A 806 1.56 32.78 -15.93
C ASN A 806 2.57 32.68 -17.10
N ARG A 807 3.70 33.40 -17.02
CA ARG A 807 4.67 33.50 -18.13
C ARG A 807 5.70 32.37 -18.18
N VAL A 808 5.37 31.18 -17.70
CA VAL A 808 6.23 29.99 -17.75
C VAL A 808 5.81 29.13 -18.94
N VAL A 809 6.79 28.67 -19.72
CA VAL A 809 6.59 28.01 -21.02
C VAL A 809 6.87 26.50 -20.94
N THR A 810 6.70 25.90 -19.77
CA THR A 810 7.10 24.50 -19.48
C THR A 810 6.01 23.66 -18.81
N ASP A 811 4.86 24.27 -18.55
CA ASP A 811 3.68 23.70 -17.95
C ASP A 811 2.50 23.87 -18.91
N GLY A 812 1.98 22.76 -19.45
CA GLY A 812 0.73 22.78 -20.19
C GLY A 812 -0.44 23.06 -19.23
N CYS A 813 -1.31 24.01 -19.60
CA CYS A 813 -2.33 24.65 -18.74
C CYS A 813 -2.95 23.69 -17.69
N VAL A 814 -2.56 23.81 -16.42
CA VAL A 814 -2.77 22.74 -15.44
C VAL A 814 -4.20 22.72 -14.88
N LYS A 815 -5.08 21.96 -15.54
CA LYS A 815 -6.37 21.46 -15.01
C LYS A 815 -7.45 22.52 -14.72
N CYS A 816 -7.63 23.51 -15.59
CA CYS A 816 -8.88 24.29 -15.60
C CYS A 816 -10.12 23.38 -15.71
N LYS A 817 -11.20 23.72 -15.00
CA LYS A 817 -12.53 23.10 -15.14
C LYS A 817 -13.65 24.13 -14.93
N HIS A 818 -14.70 24.02 -15.74
CA HIS A 818 -15.88 24.89 -15.76
C HIS A 818 -16.90 24.62 -14.64
N ALA A 819 -17.64 25.65 -14.24
CA ALA A 819 -18.96 25.62 -13.57
C ALA A 819 -19.70 26.99 -13.76
N TYR A 820 -20.90 27.26 -13.24
CA TYR A 820 -21.72 28.50 -13.45
C TYR A 820 -22.57 28.80 -12.20
N CYS A 821 -23.14 29.97 -11.86
CA CYS A 821 -23.61 30.29 -10.47
C CYS A 821 -25.16 30.27 -10.17
N GLY A 822 -25.59 29.77 -8.98
CA GLY A 822 -26.93 29.91 -8.34
C GLY A 822 -27.74 28.61 -8.00
N ASP A 823 -28.19 28.44 -6.74
CA ASP A 823 -29.07 27.34 -6.28
C ASP A 823 -30.56 27.50 -6.68
N GLY A 824 -30.99 28.75 -6.89
CA GLY A 824 -32.35 29.11 -7.28
C GLY A 824 -32.92 30.33 -6.56
N TYR A 825 -32.40 30.71 -5.38
CA TYR A 825 -32.90 31.86 -4.62
C TYR A 825 -31.99 33.09 -4.76
N ARG A 826 -32.57 34.22 -5.16
CA ARG A 826 -31.86 35.51 -5.23
C ARG A 826 -31.99 36.27 -3.91
N TYR A 827 -30.92 36.31 -3.14
CA TYR A 827 -30.69 37.35 -2.13
C TYR A 827 -29.51 38.24 -2.55
N GLU A 828 -29.64 39.55 -2.35
CA GLU A 828 -28.54 40.50 -2.52
C GLU A 828 -27.76 40.61 -1.19
N GLY A 829 -26.71 39.80 -1.05
CA GLY A 829 -25.92 39.71 0.17
C GLY A 829 -24.62 38.93 -0.03
N ALA A 830 -23.93 38.65 1.08
CA ALA A 830 -22.81 37.71 1.13
C ALA A 830 -23.21 36.56 2.07
N GLU A 831 -22.94 35.32 1.65
CA GLU A 831 -23.23 34.11 2.42
C GLU A 831 -21.94 33.45 2.93
N GLU A 832 -22.07 32.73 4.03
CA GLU A 832 -21.01 31.86 4.56
C GLU A 832 -21.21 30.45 3.98
N CYS A 833 -20.27 30.00 3.15
CA CYS A 833 -20.32 28.65 2.58
C CYS A 833 -20.14 27.59 3.67
N ASP A 834 -21.19 26.83 3.90
CA ASP A 834 -21.26 25.71 4.83
C ASP A 834 -20.96 24.40 4.07
N GLY A 835 -20.55 23.34 4.76
CA GLY A 835 -20.19 22.06 4.13
C GLY A 835 -21.33 21.34 3.39
N LYS A 836 -22.56 21.88 3.41
CA LYS A 836 -23.76 21.30 2.76
C LYS A 836 -24.02 21.80 1.34
N ASP A 837 -23.44 22.93 0.93
CA ASP A 837 -23.78 23.61 -0.34
C ASP A 837 -23.25 22.87 -1.59
N PHE A 838 -22.45 21.83 -1.41
CA PHE A 838 -21.92 20.96 -2.46
C PHE A 838 -22.96 19.93 -2.96
N GLY A 839 -24.12 20.41 -3.39
CA GLY A 839 -25.24 19.62 -3.88
C GLY A 839 -25.87 20.23 -5.13
N TYR A 840 -25.64 19.60 -6.29
CA TYR A 840 -25.91 20.13 -7.63
C TYR A 840 -24.98 21.26 -8.07
N GLN A 841 -24.98 21.53 -9.37
CA GLN A 841 -24.11 22.51 -10.00
C GLN A 841 -24.43 23.89 -9.41
N THR A 842 -23.43 24.66 -8.92
CA THR A 842 -23.19 26.02 -9.45
C THR A 842 -22.09 26.93 -8.79
N CYS A 843 -20.90 27.17 -9.42
CA CYS A 843 -20.22 28.50 -9.58
C CYS A 843 -18.88 28.40 -10.39
N ASN A 844 -18.49 29.37 -11.25
CA ASN A 844 -17.38 29.18 -12.22
C ASN A 844 -15.95 29.37 -11.67
N SER A 845 -15.13 28.31 -11.76
CA SER A 845 -13.69 28.22 -11.46
C SER A 845 -13.24 28.51 -10.01
N TYR A 846 -12.41 27.62 -9.43
CA TYR A 846 -11.78 27.79 -8.11
C TYR A 846 -10.47 27.01 -8.00
N LEU A 847 -9.60 27.41 -7.06
CA LEU A 847 -8.39 26.67 -6.67
C LEU A 847 -8.66 25.82 -5.42
N PRO A 848 -8.28 24.52 -5.40
CA PRO A 848 -8.46 23.69 -4.21
C PRO A 848 -7.57 24.16 -3.03
N GLY A 849 -8.20 24.53 -1.91
CA GLY A 849 -7.52 24.77 -0.62
C GLY A 849 -7.66 26.17 -0.01
N SER A 850 -8.24 27.14 -0.72
CA SER A 850 -8.47 28.50 -0.20
C SER A 850 -9.88 28.69 0.36
N TYR A 851 -10.00 29.18 1.59
CA TYR A 851 -11.26 29.58 2.23
C TYR A 851 -11.37 31.11 2.33
N GLY A 852 -12.54 31.67 2.08
CA GLY A 852 -12.81 33.11 2.15
C GLY A 852 -14.23 33.46 1.72
N PHE A 853 -14.66 34.70 1.98
CA PHE A 853 -16.01 35.15 1.62
C PHE A 853 -16.12 35.44 0.12
N LEU A 854 -17.23 35.01 -0.49
CA LEU A 854 -17.56 35.29 -1.90
C LEU A 854 -18.46 36.52 -2.01
N LYS A 855 -18.18 37.38 -3.00
CA LYS A 855 -19.08 38.47 -3.42
C LYS A 855 -19.57 38.24 -4.84
N CYS A 856 -20.88 38.13 -4.99
CA CYS A 856 -21.55 38.04 -6.28
C CYS A 856 -21.48 39.39 -7.02
N THR A 857 -20.65 39.44 -8.06
CA THR A 857 -20.64 40.52 -9.07
C THR A 857 -20.56 39.86 -10.46
N PRO A 858 -20.66 40.60 -11.59
CA PRO A 858 -20.45 40.04 -12.93
C PRO A 858 -19.11 39.30 -13.10
N TYR A 859 -18.14 39.61 -12.23
CA TYR A 859 -16.91 38.84 -12.03
C TYR A 859 -16.83 38.50 -10.53
N CYS A 860 -17.06 37.23 -10.15
CA CYS A 860 -16.94 36.83 -8.74
C CYS A 860 -15.48 36.99 -8.28
N VAL A 861 -15.28 37.64 -7.15
CA VAL A 861 -13.96 37.84 -6.53
C VAL A 861 -13.97 37.19 -5.15
N ILE A 862 -12.94 36.38 -4.86
CA ILE A 862 -12.65 35.87 -3.52
C ILE A 862 -11.88 36.97 -2.77
N ASP A 863 -12.44 37.47 -1.67
CA ASP A 863 -11.78 38.48 -0.84
C ASP A 863 -10.94 37.78 0.25
N SER A 864 -9.64 37.59 -0.04
CA SER A 864 -8.69 36.90 0.84
C SER A 864 -8.04 37.80 1.90
N THR A 865 -8.47 39.07 2.03
CA THR A 865 -7.82 40.07 2.90
C THR A 865 -7.83 39.74 4.39
N ASN A 866 -8.65 38.79 4.83
CA ASN A 866 -8.72 38.32 6.23
C ASN A 866 -7.85 37.09 6.56
N CYS A 867 -6.97 36.62 5.65
CA CYS A 867 -6.02 35.53 5.92
C CYS A 867 -4.91 35.94 6.92
N LYS A 868 -5.25 36.03 8.22
CA LYS A 868 -4.29 36.15 9.33
C LYS A 868 -3.52 34.84 9.54
N PHE A 869 -2.48 34.61 8.75
CA PHE A 869 -1.43 33.66 9.11
C PHE A 869 -0.53 34.28 10.18
N PHE A 870 -0.55 33.69 11.39
CA PHE A 870 0.57 33.81 12.33
C PHE A 870 1.66 32.80 11.93
N THR A 871 2.91 33.12 12.30
CA THR A 871 4.12 32.31 12.07
C THR A 871 4.32 31.26 13.14
#